data_AF-A0A516HE42-F1
#
_entry.id   AF-A0A516HE42-F1
#
_cell.length_a   1.000
_cell.length_b   1.000
_cell.length_c   1.000
_cell.angle_alpha   90.00
_cell.angle_beta   90.00
_cell.angle_gamma   90.00
#
_symmetry.space_group_name_H-M   'P 1'
#
loop_
_entity.id
_entity.type
_entity.pdbx_description
1 polymer ?
#
loop_
_entity_poly.entity_id
_entity_poly.type
_entity_poly.pdbx_seq_one_letter_code
_entity_poly.pdbx_strand_id
1 'polypeptide(L)'
;MKTYKGFGLVEVLIALAILAVGLLAVGIFHSDVIEQSNGNKAKAEAIAIAQQRIEEMRNYTGQASDIDEFNSLFTITTGYTNNKTVNGNNATFTRSESISQTGDTKKVALMVSWQNSQGDTEQVVLESELGFGSAALSGQLGMDLGSDPLVRSATGRAILGAGQVEAGDTIDMSSNGDMTGLLDRGDGDLRLTNGEEEGSDVVLTLEDACELDDNEQRTTLPCTGFVEISGKVYIDTTTQKSLKPGEVYIKASDAAYCQRYYMGVDELGKAKPVQIDESTTTTMLTSNGDYHYFDYTCYLGGGWHGNIGVMLASGISQRDKICQGDPTSLNAFEDPRIAARRVYRGMAYAMSGDSPITDLSGDTVYYSVGVSDALKLPQPGEASHDFVISDMSPGSNEGELCILENIMVRTDSYIDGEAGKLFQGVPTDFFCLNTDSSFVDSTKMNTFGYSMDAYCPFDPSDPPSSRHEVSFVANIDTSFLIAKFSPYANTSDGADNCRFQGVSALIGGYQLTYTCDVYDWGNGWDGYVEFADNAEVFQCDRNRQVLTGISSDSIIDSFNCKAIDYSVYGEVVFSGSITKDVNFDLLSAAFSDVSLGSCSLAADFSTYTCRTSPIDMSTSFTGNLAIKIISGGGGNQPKVCLNDMSSVTAVADDVVVNVNKGDTAVSLTSVPAGEYNFDMHVIAHNGSCT
;
A
#
# COMPACT_ATOMS: atom_id res chain seq x y z
N MET A 1 102.55 47.83 -57.99
CA MET A 1 101.17 47.30 -58.11
C MET A 1 101.26 45.90 -58.69
N LYS A 2 101.11 44.84 -57.89
CA LYS A 2 100.98 43.45 -58.39
C LYS A 2 99.56 43.00 -58.04
N THR A 3 98.73 42.83 -59.07
CA THR A 3 97.36 42.34 -58.97
C THR A 3 97.35 40.82 -58.89
N TYR A 4 96.54 40.33 -57.94
CA TYR A 4 96.26 38.94 -57.58
C TYR A 4 95.75 38.08 -58.74
N LYS A 5 95.93 36.76 -58.67
CA LYS A 5 94.98 35.74 -59.14
C LYS A 5 95.47 34.32 -58.79
N GLY A 6 94.75 33.62 -57.92
CA GLY A 6 95.02 32.20 -57.64
C GLY A 6 94.37 31.56 -56.41
N PHE A 7 93.75 32.32 -55.48
CA PHE A 7 93.18 31.75 -54.25
C PHE A 7 91.64 31.69 -54.19
N GLY A 8 90.92 32.45 -55.02
CA GLY A 8 89.45 32.48 -54.95
C GLY A 8 88.75 31.20 -55.40
N LEU A 9 89.33 30.41 -56.33
CA LEU A 9 88.66 29.22 -56.84
C LEU A 9 88.67 28.06 -55.82
N VAL A 10 89.76 27.90 -55.07
CA VAL A 10 89.89 26.87 -54.03
C VAL A 10 88.98 27.21 -52.84
N GLU A 11 88.90 28.50 -52.48
CA GLU A 11 88.02 28.96 -51.40
C GLU A 11 86.54 28.77 -51.74
N VAL A 12 86.13 29.06 -52.98
CA VAL A 12 84.76 28.78 -53.46
C VAL A 12 84.47 27.28 -53.50
N LEU A 13 85.43 26.44 -53.89
CA LEU A 13 85.25 24.97 -53.87
C LEU A 13 85.13 24.40 -52.46
N ILE A 14 85.91 24.91 -51.49
CA ILE A 14 85.80 24.52 -50.08
C ILE A 14 84.47 24.99 -49.51
N ALA A 15 84.05 26.24 -49.78
CA ALA A 15 82.76 26.74 -49.37
C ALA A 15 81.60 25.93 -49.96
N LEU A 16 81.69 25.54 -51.24
CA LEU A 16 80.72 24.65 -51.89
C LEU A 16 80.67 23.27 -51.25
N ALA A 17 81.82 22.68 -50.90
CA ALA A 17 81.89 21.37 -50.24
C ALA A 17 81.27 21.40 -48.84
N ILE A 18 81.58 22.44 -48.05
CA ILE A 18 80.99 22.64 -46.72
C ILE A 18 79.47 22.84 -46.83
N LEU A 19 79.03 23.63 -47.82
CA LEU A 19 77.60 23.86 -48.08
C LEU A 19 76.90 22.57 -48.51
N ALA A 20 77.51 21.75 -49.37
CA ALA A 20 76.96 20.47 -49.79
C ALA A 20 76.80 19.48 -48.62
N VAL A 21 77.79 19.39 -47.73
CA VAL A 21 77.72 18.55 -46.52
C VAL A 21 76.67 19.10 -45.55
N GLY A 22 76.60 20.42 -45.37
CA GLY A 22 75.59 21.07 -44.55
C GLY A 22 74.16 20.81 -45.05
N LEU A 23 73.93 20.91 -46.36
CA LEU A 23 72.63 20.59 -46.96
C LEU A 23 72.26 19.11 -46.83
N LEU A 24 73.23 18.20 -46.94
CA LEU A 24 73.00 16.76 -46.73
C LEU A 24 72.57 16.46 -45.29
N ALA A 25 73.24 17.07 -44.30
CA ALA A 25 72.89 16.93 -42.89
C ALA A 25 71.48 17.45 -42.60
N VAL A 26 71.09 18.58 -43.19
CA VAL A 26 69.72 19.12 -43.09
C VAL A 26 68.69 18.19 -43.75
N GLY A 27 69.04 17.59 -44.90
CA GLY A 27 68.18 16.61 -45.57
C GLY A 27 67.88 15.40 -44.70
N ILE A 28 68.90 14.83 -44.06
CA ILE A 28 68.74 13.67 -43.14
C ILE A 28 67.92 14.07 -41.91
N PHE A 29 68.19 15.23 -41.30
CA PHE A 29 67.43 15.71 -40.15
C PHE A 29 65.95 15.96 -40.50
N HIS A 30 65.67 16.56 -41.67
CA HIS A 30 64.30 16.82 -42.09
C HIS A 30 63.53 15.53 -42.38
N SER A 31 64.17 14.52 -42.98
CA SER A 31 63.58 13.19 -43.17
C SER A 31 63.26 12.51 -41.85
N ASP A 32 64.16 12.55 -40.87
CA ASP A 32 63.95 11.96 -39.53
C ASP A 32 62.80 12.63 -38.78
N VAL A 33 62.70 13.98 -38.83
CA VAL A 33 61.58 14.72 -38.20
C VAL A 33 60.24 14.37 -38.85
N ILE A 34 60.18 14.22 -40.18
CA ILE A 34 58.95 13.83 -40.88
C ILE A 34 58.56 12.40 -40.52
N GLU A 35 59.51 11.48 -40.48
CA GLU A 35 59.29 10.08 -40.12
C GLU A 35 58.77 9.95 -38.68
N GLN A 36 59.43 10.60 -37.72
CA GLN A 36 58.96 10.66 -36.33
C GLN A 36 57.58 11.31 -36.22
N SER A 37 57.29 12.34 -37.03
CA SER A 37 55.95 12.95 -37.06
C SER A 37 54.89 11.97 -37.57
N ASN A 38 55.19 11.16 -38.58
CA ASN A 38 54.25 10.17 -39.12
C ASN A 38 54.04 9.01 -38.13
N GLY A 39 55.12 8.53 -37.51
CA GLY A 39 55.05 7.51 -36.45
C GLY A 39 54.21 7.97 -35.26
N ASN A 40 54.40 9.22 -34.81
CA ASN A 40 53.60 9.79 -33.73
C ASN A 40 52.11 9.94 -34.10
N LYS A 41 51.80 10.30 -35.36
CA LYS A 41 50.41 10.36 -35.85
C LYS A 41 49.76 8.98 -35.91
N ALA A 42 50.47 7.98 -36.42
CA ALA A 42 49.99 6.61 -36.47
C ALA A 42 49.76 6.04 -35.05
N LYS A 43 50.65 6.34 -34.10
CA LYS A 43 50.48 5.96 -32.70
C LYS A 43 49.29 6.65 -32.04
N ALA A 44 49.06 7.94 -32.30
CA ALA A 44 47.90 8.65 -31.79
C ALA A 44 46.58 8.08 -32.35
N GLU A 45 46.57 7.73 -33.64
CA GLU A 45 45.44 7.06 -34.29
C GLU A 45 45.20 5.66 -33.72
N ALA A 46 46.26 4.87 -33.47
CA ALA A 46 46.15 3.57 -32.82
C ALA A 46 45.54 3.65 -31.40
N ILE A 47 45.94 4.66 -30.61
CA ILE A 47 45.37 4.92 -29.28
C ILE A 47 43.88 5.26 -29.41
N ALA A 48 43.50 6.13 -30.36
CA ALA A 48 42.10 6.49 -30.58
C ALA A 48 41.24 5.27 -30.99
N ILE A 49 41.76 4.40 -31.85
CA ILE A 49 41.09 3.15 -32.25
C ILE A 49 40.90 2.21 -31.05
N ALA A 50 41.92 2.08 -30.20
CA ALA A 50 41.83 1.27 -28.99
C ALA A 50 40.83 1.85 -27.97
N GLN A 51 40.84 3.17 -27.76
CA GLN A 51 39.89 3.87 -26.89
C GLN A 51 38.45 3.72 -27.40
N GLN A 52 38.21 3.95 -28.69
CA GLN A 52 36.89 3.79 -29.29
C GLN A 52 36.33 2.39 -29.02
N ARG A 53 37.16 1.35 -29.18
CA ARG A 53 36.71 -0.02 -28.89
C ARG A 53 36.42 -0.24 -27.41
N ILE A 54 37.23 0.30 -26.51
CA ILE A 54 36.95 0.21 -25.06
C ILE A 54 35.62 0.89 -24.73
N GLU A 55 35.32 2.06 -25.32
CA GLU A 55 34.02 2.72 -25.12
C GLU A 55 32.86 1.92 -25.74
N GLU A 56 33.05 1.32 -26.93
CA GLU A 56 32.05 0.40 -27.51
C GLU A 56 31.76 -0.77 -26.56
N MET A 57 32.80 -1.38 -25.97
CA MET A 57 32.66 -2.47 -25.01
C MET A 57 31.96 -2.01 -23.72
N ARG A 58 32.24 -0.79 -23.23
CA ARG A 58 31.49 -0.20 -22.10
C ARG A 58 30.02 0.08 -22.45
N ASN A 59 29.71 0.43 -23.69
CA ASN A 59 28.31 0.61 -24.08
C ASN A 59 27.53 -0.72 -24.11
N TYR A 60 28.20 -1.80 -24.51
CA TYR A 60 27.59 -3.14 -24.50
C TYR A 60 27.32 -3.69 -23.10
N THR A 61 28.02 -3.22 -22.06
CA THR A 61 27.67 -3.61 -20.69
C THR A 61 26.28 -3.11 -20.28
N GLY A 62 25.76 -2.06 -20.92
CA GLY A 62 24.38 -1.57 -20.72
C GLY A 62 23.32 -2.38 -21.48
N GLN A 63 23.72 -3.32 -22.33
CA GLN A 63 22.82 -4.23 -23.03
C GLN A 63 22.63 -5.55 -22.28
N ALA A 64 23.47 -5.85 -21.29
CA ALA A 64 23.31 -7.01 -20.43
C ALA A 64 22.29 -6.70 -19.33
N SER A 65 21.22 -7.49 -19.29
CA SER A 65 20.17 -7.41 -18.27
C SER A 65 20.53 -8.13 -16.98
N ASP A 66 21.41 -9.15 -17.06
CA ASP A 66 21.89 -9.94 -15.93
C ASP A 66 23.38 -10.32 -16.05
N ILE A 67 23.89 -11.01 -15.01
CA ILE A 67 25.30 -11.41 -14.91
C ILE A 67 25.68 -12.53 -15.90
N ASP A 68 24.74 -13.39 -16.28
CA ASP A 68 24.98 -14.51 -17.19
C ASP A 68 25.09 -14.03 -18.64
N GLU A 69 24.23 -13.09 -19.03
CA GLU A 69 24.30 -12.38 -20.30
C GLU A 69 25.60 -11.57 -20.40
N PHE A 70 26.00 -10.87 -19.34
CA PHE A 70 27.30 -10.19 -19.28
C PHE A 70 28.48 -11.17 -19.46
N ASN A 71 28.43 -12.33 -18.82
CA ASN A 71 29.45 -13.37 -18.96
C ASN A 71 29.50 -13.97 -20.37
N SER A 72 28.35 -14.09 -21.04
CA SER A 72 28.24 -14.53 -22.43
C SER A 72 28.85 -13.50 -23.39
N LEU A 73 28.47 -12.22 -23.24
CA LEU A 73 28.96 -11.11 -24.06
C LEU A 73 30.49 -10.92 -23.93
N PHE A 74 31.03 -11.08 -22.72
CA PHE A 74 32.47 -10.97 -22.44
C PHE A 74 33.10 -12.32 -22.09
N THR A 75 33.00 -13.27 -23.02
CA THR A 75 33.61 -14.59 -22.91
C THR A 75 35.14 -14.48 -22.78
N ILE A 76 35.72 -15.23 -21.82
CA ILE A 76 37.17 -15.28 -21.59
C ILE A 76 37.89 -15.81 -22.82
N THR A 77 38.94 -15.11 -23.26
CA THR A 77 39.71 -15.46 -24.47
C THR A 77 41.08 -16.01 -24.12
N THR A 78 41.59 -16.95 -24.91
CA THR A 78 42.97 -17.43 -24.80
C THR A 78 43.91 -16.56 -25.65
N GLY A 79 44.45 -15.50 -25.06
CA GLY A 79 45.32 -14.53 -25.75
C GLY A 79 44.53 -13.47 -26.53
N TYR A 80 45.18 -12.82 -27.50
CA TYR A 80 44.56 -11.80 -28.36
C TYR A 80 43.80 -12.45 -29.52
N THR A 81 42.50 -12.22 -29.59
CA THR A 81 41.59 -12.77 -30.61
C THR A 81 40.79 -11.65 -31.29
N ASN A 82 39.79 -12.01 -32.12
CA ASN A 82 38.90 -11.07 -32.81
C ASN A 82 39.63 -10.01 -33.66
N ASN A 83 40.65 -10.44 -34.42
CA ASN A 83 41.44 -9.57 -35.27
C ASN A 83 40.55 -8.83 -36.28
N LYS A 84 40.53 -7.51 -36.22
CA LYS A 84 39.82 -6.63 -37.16
C LYS A 84 40.80 -5.64 -37.79
N THR A 85 40.84 -5.64 -39.11
CA THR A 85 41.60 -4.65 -39.88
C THR A 85 40.84 -3.33 -39.93
N VAL A 86 41.51 -2.23 -39.57
CA VAL A 86 40.98 -0.87 -39.60
C VAL A 86 41.87 -0.05 -40.54
N ASN A 87 41.28 0.48 -41.61
CA ASN A 87 41.98 1.37 -42.52
C ASN A 87 42.05 2.76 -41.90
N GLY A 88 43.21 3.12 -41.36
CA GLY A 88 43.47 4.46 -40.86
C GLY A 88 43.99 5.41 -41.93
N ASN A 89 44.13 6.67 -41.56
CA ASN A 89 44.65 7.73 -42.45
C ASN A 89 46.17 7.66 -42.59
N ASN A 90 46.88 7.20 -41.56
CA ASN A 90 48.34 7.16 -41.54
C ASN A 90 48.91 5.74 -41.74
N ALA A 91 48.15 4.70 -41.40
CA ALA A 91 48.53 3.30 -41.56
C ALA A 91 47.29 2.40 -41.60
N THR A 92 47.47 1.14 -42.01
CA THR A 92 46.48 0.08 -41.79
C THR A 92 46.76 -0.57 -40.45
N PHE A 93 45.75 -0.57 -39.57
CA PHE A 93 45.84 -1.10 -38.21
C PHE A 93 45.16 -2.47 -38.12
N THR A 94 45.71 -3.34 -37.28
CA THR A 94 45.05 -4.58 -36.85
C THR A 94 44.73 -4.45 -35.37
N ARG A 95 43.44 -4.49 -35.04
CA ARG A 95 42.95 -4.47 -33.66
C ARG A 95 42.65 -5.90 -33.21
N SER A 96 43.06 -6.27 -32.01
CA SER A 96 42.70 -7.51 -31.35
C SER A 96 42.44 -7.28 -29.86
N GLU A 97 41.67 -8.16 -29.24
CA GLU A 97 41.25 -8.02 -27.84
C GLU A 97 41.55 -9.29 -27.05
N SER A 98 41.85 -9.13 -25.76
CA SER A 98 42.02 -10.23 -24.83
C SER A 98 41.22 -9.95 -23.56
N ILE A 99 40.37 -10.89 -23.19
CA ILE A 99 39.48 -10.83 -22.03
C ILE A 99 39.92 -11.91 -21.03
N SER A 100 40.14 -11.50 -19.78
CA SER A 100 40.51 -12.37 -18.67
C SER A 100 39.70 -12.03 -17.41
N GLN A 101 39.46 -13.01 -16.55
CA GLN A 101 38.76 -12.78 -15.27
C GLN A 101 39.73 -12.24 -14.21
N THR A 102 39.33 -11.23 -13.44
CA THR A 102 40.06 -10.75 -12.26
C THR A 102 39.07 -10.39 -11.15
N GLY A 103 38.95 -11.25 -10.13
CA GLY A 103 37.91 -11.11 -9.10
C GLY A 103 36.51 -11.17 -9.74
N ASP A 104 35.65 -10.19 -9.41
CA ASP A 104 34.29 -10.05 -9.96
C ASP A 104 34.25 -9.21 -11.26
N THR A 105 35.40 -8.86 -11.83
CA THR A 105 35.50 -8.04 -13.05
C THR A 105 36.17 -8.78 -14.20
N LYS A 106 35.91 -8.32 -15.42
CA LYS A 106 36.62 -8.73 -16.64
C LYS A 106 37.70 -7.71 -16.93
N LYS A 107 38.96 -8.15 -16.94
CA LYS A 107 40.07 -7.36 -17.45
C LYS A 107 40.13 -7.51 -18.97
N VAL A 108 40.04 -6.39 -19.67
CA VAL A 108 40.08 -6.31 -21.13
C VAL A 108 41.35 -5.59 -21.57
N ALA A 109 42.16 -6.25 -22.40
CA ALA A 109 43.33 -5.68 -23.04
C ALA A 109 43.09 -5.56 -24.55
N LEU A 110 43.18 -4.34 -25.08
CA LEU A 110 43.07 -4.04 -26.51
C LEU A 110 44.45 -3.78 -27.08
N MET A 111 44.85 -4.58 -28.07
CA MET A 111 46.08 -4.38 -28.83
C MET A 111 45.75 -3.83 -30.21
N VAL A 112 46.44 -2.77 -30.61
CA VAL A 112 46.40 -2.23 -31.97
C VAL A 112 47.81 -2.24 -32.53
N SER A 113 48.02 -2.97 -33.62
CA SER A 113 49.32 -3.08 -34.31
C SER A 113 49.26 -2.55 -35.73
N TRP A 114 50.37 -1.99 -36.22
CA TRP A 114 50.52 -1.50 -37.58
C TRP A 114 51.96 -1.64 -38.06
N GLN A 115 52.19 -1.54 -39.37
CA GLN A 115 53.54 -1.46 -39.93
C GLN A 115 53.95 -0.01 -40.11
N ASN A 116 55.14 0.34 -39.66
CA ASN A 116 55.72 1.66 -39.91
C ASN A 116 56.29 1.76 -41.34
N SER A 117 56.81 2.94 -41.72
CA SER A 117 57.40 3.20 -43.05
C SER A 117 58.60 2.32 -43.40
N GLN A 118 59.20 1.63 -42.43
CA GLN A 118 60.35 0.75 -42.58
C GLN A 118 59.94 -0.73 -42.66
N GLY A 119 58.65 -1.04 -42.49
CA GLY A 119 58.10 -2.39 -42.48
C GLY A 119 58.15 -3.08 -41.11
N ASP A 120 58.61 -2.38 -40.06
CA ASP A 120 58.60 -2.90 -38.70
C ASP A 120 57.19 -2.82 -38.11
N THR A 121 56.83 -3.80 -37.29
CA THR A 121 55.53 -3.83 -36.60
C THR A 121 55.62 -3.09 -35.29
N GLU A 122 54.82 -2.03 -35.17
CA GLU A 122 54.60 -1.31 -33.92
C GLU A 122 53.24 -1.67 -33.32
N GLN A 123 53.12 -1.55 -32.00
CA GLN A 123 51.88 -1.84 -31.30
C GLN A 123 51.66 -0.96 -30.08
N VAL A 124 50.39 -0.75 -29.75
CA VAL A 124 49.93 -0.14 -28.50
C VAL A 124 48.96 -1.09 -27.84
N VAL A 125 49.05 -1.20 -26.51
CA VAL A 125 48.11 -1.96 -25.68
C VAL A 125 47.46 -1.00 -24.70
N LEU A 126 46.13 -1.01 -24.64
CA LEU A 126 45.34 -0.34 -23.61
C LEU A 126 44.61 -1.40 -22.79
N GLU A 127 44.64 -1.25 -21.47
CA GLU A 127 43.94 -2.13 -20.54
C GLU A 127 42.81 -1.37 -19.85
N SER A 128 41.68 -2.03 -19.63
CA SER A 128 40.55 -1.55 -18.82
C SER A 128 39.96 -2.71 -18.04
N GLU A 129 39.25 -2.41 -16.96
CA GLU A 129 38.44 -3.37 -16.23
C GLU A 129 36.96 -3.04 -16.46
N LEU A 130 36.15 -4.08 -16.63
CA LEU A 130 34.71 -3.99 -16.80
C LEU A 130 34.07 -4.83 -15.70
N GLY A 131 33.25 -4.20 -14.86
CA GLY A 131 32.38 -4.88 -13.92
C GLY A 131 30.94 -4.82 -14.42
N PHE A 132 30.15 -5.84 -14.10
CA PHE A 132 28.71 -5.75 -14.23
C PHE A 132 28.14 -5.03 -13.01
N GLY A 133 27.27 -4.05 -13.25
CA GLY A 133 26.46 -3.41 -12.23
C GLY A 133 25.07 -3.18 -12.79
N SER A 134 24.05 -3.77 -12.16
CA SER A 134 22.67 -3.61 -12.62
C SER A 134 22.29 -2.13 -12.71
N ALA A 135 21.57 -1.74 -13.76
CA ALA A 135 21.05 -0.38 -13.89
C ALA A 135 20.14 0.01 -12.70
N ALA A 136 19.44 -0.98 -12.12
CA ALA A 136 18.68 -0.80 -10.87
C ALA A 136 19.58 -0.40 -9.69
N LEU A 137 20.83 -0.89 -9.65
CA LEU A 137 21.83 -0.54 -8.64
C LEU A 137 22.37 0.89 -8.84
N SER A 138 22.53 1.33 -10.09
CA SER A 138 22.98 2.69 -10.42
C SER A 138 21.94 3.75 -10.10
N GLY A 139 20.65 3.44 -10.28
CA GLY A 139 19.55 4.25 -9.76
C GLY A 139 19.48 4.28 -8.23
N GLN A 140 19.97 3.22 -7.57
CA GLN A 140 19.99 3.07 -6.11
C GLN A 140 21.18 3.78 -5.44
N LEU A 141 22.31 3.98 -6.12
CA LEU A 141 23.46 4.73 -5.61
C LEU A 141 23.17 6.23 -5.37
N GLY A 142 21.99 6.73 -5.78
CA GLY A 142 21.47 8.04 -5.40
C GLY A 142 20.69 8.06 -4.08
N MET A 143 20.44 6.90 -3.45
CA MET A 143 19.76 6.79 -2.17
C MET A 143 20.79 6.92 -1.04
N ASP A 144 20.82 8.09 -0.41
CA ASP A 144 21.66 8.36 0.75
C ASP A 144 21.18 7.47 1.92
N LEU A 145 22.00 6.48 2.31
CA LEU A 145 21.74 5.52 3.39
C LEU A 145 21.51 6.18 4.77
N GLY A 146 21.66 7.51 4.87
CA GLY A 146 21.45 8.29 6.09
C GLY A 146 20.04 8.85 6.30
N SER A 147 19.16 8.90 5.29
CA SER A 147 17.87 9.60 5.45
C SER A 147 16.68 9.15 4.60
N ASP A 148 16.82 8.14 3.72
CA ASP A 148 15.70 7.61 2.94
C ASP A 148 15.20 6.25 3.46
N PRO A 149 13.91 5.92 3.25
CA PRO A 149 13.30 4.71 3.82
C PRO A 149 14.05 3.45 3.37
N LEU A 150 14.53 2.69 4.34
CA LEU A 150 15.25 1.41 4.19
C LEU A 150 14.41 0.30 3.53
N VAL A 151 13.14 0.58 3.21
CA VAL A 151 12.19 -0.36 2.59
C VAL A 151 11.76 0.22 1.25
N ARG A 152 12.05 -0.51 0.17
CA ARG A 152 11.62 -0.14 -1.20
C ARG A 152 10.10 -0.20 -1.32
N SER A 153 9.56 0.51 -2.31
CA SER A 153 8.15 0.36 -2.68
C SER A 153 7.86 -1.10 -3.03
N ALA A 154 6.68 -1.55 -2.62
CA ALA A 154 6.25 -2.93 -2.81
C ALA A 154 5.75 -3.21 -4.23
N THR A 155 5.83 -2.26 -5.17
CA THR A 155 5.14 -2.21 -6.48
C THR A 155 5.27 -3.49 -7.32
N GLY A 156 6.41 -4.19 -7.25
CA GLY A 156 6.71 -5.26 -8.20
C GLY A 156 6.89 -4.72 -9.63
N ARG A 157 6.82 -5.61 -10.63
CA ARG A 157 6.94 -5.28 -12.06
C ARG A 157 5.65 -4.81 -12.72
N ALA A 158 4.50 -4.93 -12.05
CA ALA A 158 3.23 -4.46 -12.59
C ALA A 158 3.07 -2.96 -12.36
N ILE A 159 2.44 -2.30 -13.33
CA ILE A 159 1.99 -0.92 -13.21
C ILE A 159 0.47 -0.86 -13.26
N LEU A 160 -0.09 0.22 -12.70
CA LEU A 160 -1.51 0.50 -12.84
C LEU A 160 -1.86 0.63 -14.32
N GLY A 161 -2.92 -0.08 -14.73
CA GLY A 161 -3.34 -0.11 -16.11
C GLY A 161 -3.81 1.26 -16.61
N ALA A 162 -3.54 1.53 -17.88
CA ALA A 162 -4.00 2.72 -18.57
C ALA A 162 -4.86 2.33 -19.76
N GLY A 163 -5.98 3.03 -19.94
CA GLY A 163 -6.89 2.83 -21.07
C GLY A 163 -7.97 1.78 -20.82
N GLN A 164 -8.61 1.39 -21.91
CA GLN A 164 -9.78 0.51 -21.93
C GLN A 164 -9.66 -0.52 -23.04
N VAL A 165 -10.46 -1.58 -22.96
CA VAL A 165 -10.66 -2.57 -24.00
C VAL A 165 -11.26 -1.89 -25.23
N GLU A 166 -10.63 -2.10 -26.39
CA GLU A 166 -10.99 -1.49 -27.67
C GLU A 166 -11.79 -2.44 -28.58
N ALA A 167 -12.51 -1.89 -29.54
CA ALA A 167 -13.23 -2.68 -30.54
C ALA A 167 -12.28 -3.57 -31.36
N GLY A 168 -12.37 -4.88 -31.19
CA GLY A 168 -11.54 -5.87 -31.88
C GLY A 168 -10.45 -6.51 -31.01
N ASP A 169 -10.27 -6.03 -29.78
CA ASP A 169 -9.44 -6.71 -28.79
C ASP A 169 -9.98 -8.13 -28.52
N THR A 170 -9.06 -9.07 -28.31
CA THR A 170 -9.39 -10.45 -27.91
C THR A 170 -8.93 -10.66 -26.48
N ILE A 171 -9.89 -10.93 -25.60
CA ILE A 171 -9.66 -11.05 -24.15
C ILE A 171 -9.87 -12.50 -23.75
N ASP A 172 -8.90 -13.08 -23.04
CA ASP A 172 -9.04 -14.40 -22.44
C ASP A 172 -9.60 -14.30 -21.02
N MET A 173 -10.92 -14.47 -20.89
CA MET A 173 -11.62 -14.55 -19.61
C MET A 173 -11.56 -15.95 -18.96
N SER A 174 -11.14 -16.96 -19.73
CA SER A 174 -11.22 -18.36 -19.33
C SER A 174 -10.06 -18.80 -18.43
N SER A 175 -8.91 -18.13 -18.56
CA SER A 175 -7.72 -18.39 -17.76
C SER A 175 -7.90 -18.05 -16.28
N ASN A 176 -8.62 -16.97 -15.97
CA ASN A 176 -8.74 -16.44 -14.60
C ASN A 176 -10.02 -16.92 -13.89
N GLY A 177 -11.16 -16.98 -14.61
CA GLY A 177 -12.41 -17.51 -14.07
C GLY A 177 -13.09 -16.67 -12.97
N ASP A 178 -12.67 -15.42 -12.78
CA ASP A 178 -13.12 -14.50 -11.72
C ASP A 178 -13.73 -13.19 -12.27
N MET A 179 -14.05 -13.16 -13.56
CA MET A 179 -14.48 -11.98 -14.32
C MET A 179 -13.39 -10.97 -14.66
N THR A 180 -12.12 -11.28 -14.40
CA THR A 180 -11.00 -10.58 -15.04
C THR A 180 -10.54 -11.32 -16.29
N GLY A 181 -9.90 -10.60 -17.19
CA GLY A 181 -9.40 -11.15 -18.45
C GLY A 181 -8.00 -10.68 -18.80
N LEU A 182 -7.28 -11.52 -19.53
CA LEU A 182 -5.95 -11.20 -20.06
C LEU A 182 -6.07 -10.67 -21.49
N LEU A 183 -5.43 -9.53 -21.74
CA LEU A 183 -5.38 -8.86 -23.03
C LEU A 183 -3.92 -8.74 -23.49
N ASP A 184 -3.62 -9.33 -24.65
CA ASP A 184 -2.34 -9.21 -25.37
C ASP A 184 -2.62 -8.55 -26.73
N ARG A 185 -2.02 -7.38 -26.97
CA ARG A 185 -2.15 -6.63 -28.24
C ARG A 185 -1.01 -6.93 -29.23
N GLY A 186 -0.08 -7.81 -28.86
CA GLY A 186 1.09 -8.17 -29.65
C GLY A 186 2.23 -7.16 -29.57
N ASP A 187 2.15 -6.20 -28.64
CA ASP A 187 3.11 -5.11 -28.45
C ASP A 187 4.18 -5.40 -27.39
N GLY A 188 4.18 -6.59 -26.79
CA GLY A 188 5.12 -6.98 -25.74
C GLY A 188 4.53 -6.89 -24.33
N ASP A 189 3.41 -6.18 -24.17
CA ASP A 189 2.77 -5.98 -22.88
C ASP A 189 1.61 -6.96 -22.65
N LEU A 190 1.50 -7.44 -21.41
CA LEU A 190 0.34 -8.20 -20.97
C LEU A 190 -0.54 -7.34 -20.05
N ARG A 191 -1.82 -7.22 -20.39
CA ARG A 191 -2.78 -6.34 -19.68
C ARG A 191 -3.84 -7.17 -18.97
N LEU A 192 -4.19 -6.75 -17.74
CA LEU A 192 -5.32 -7.28 -17.00
C LEU A 192 -6.51 -6.35 -17.15
N THR A 193 -7.68 -6.91 -17.43
CA THR A 193 -8.93 -6.19 -17.67
C THR A 193 -9.99 -6.59 -16.65
N ASN A 194 -10.90 -5.68 -16.33
CA ASN A 194 -12.06 -5.96 -15.45
C ASN A 194 -13.29 -6.50 -16.19
N GLY A 195 -13.14 -6.85 -17.47
CA GLY A 195 -14.22 -7.36 -18.33
C GLY A 195 -13.76 -7.53 -19.78
N GLU A 196 -14.63 -8.14 -20.59
CA GLU A 196 -14.35 -8.45 -22.01
C GLU A 196 -15.05 -7.49 -23.00
N GLU A 197 -15.89 -6.58 -22.51
CA GLU A 197 -16.67 -5.68 -23.37
C GLU A 197 -15.85 -4.44 -23.76
N GLU A 198 -16.14 -3.87 -24.93
CA GLU A 198 -15.56 -2.58 -25.33
C GLU A 198 -15.89 -1.51 -24.26
N GLY A 199 -14.85 -0.82 -23.78
CA GLY A 199 -14.95 0.15 -22.70
C GLY A 199 -14.72 -0.42 -21.29
N SER A 200 -14.51 -1.74 -21.13
CA SER A 200 -13.97 -2.30 -19.88
C SER A 200 -12.57 -1.72 -19.60
N ASP A 201 -12.23 -1.51 -18.34
CA ASP A 201 -10.97 -0.85 -17.96
C ASP A 201 -9.80 -1.84 -17.96
N VAL A 202 -8.65 -1.36 -18.43
CA VAL A 202 -7.36 -2.02 -18.18
C VAL A 202 -6.91 -1.63 -16.78
N VAL A 203 -6.87 -2.59 -15.86
CA VAL A 203 -6.62 -2.35 -14.44
C VAL A 203 -5.15 -2.52 -14.06
N LEU A 204 -4.41 -3.39 -14.75
CA LEU A 204 -2.96 -3.58 -14.57
C LEU A 204 -2.28 -3.84 -15.91
N THR A 205 -0.99 -3.54 -15.99
CA THR A 205 -0.15 -3.84 -17.15
C THR A 205 1.19 -4.37 -16.67
N LEU A 206 1.66 -5.46 -17.28
CA LEU A 206 3.03 -5.93 -17.21
C LEU A 206 3.72 -5.51 -18.50
N GLU A 207 4.64 -4.57 -18.37
CA GLU A 207 5.49 -4.12 -19.47
C GLU A 207 6.51 -5.22 -19.82
N ASP A 208 6.78 -5.40 -21.11
CA ASP A 208 7.74 -6.39 -21.63
C ASP A 208 7.50 -7.83 -21.12
N ALA A 209 6.26 -8.17 -20.76
CA ALA A 209 5.89 -9.51 -20.29
C ALA A 209 6.06 -10.58 -21.38
N CYS A 210 6.03 -10.16 -22.63
CA CYS A 210 5.90 -11.00 -23.80
C CYS A 210 7.12 -10.79 -24.73
N GLU A 211 7.83 -11.86 -25.07
CA GLU A 211 9.00 -11.74 -25.95
C GLU A 211 8.62 -11.32 -27.38
N LEU A 212 9.34 -10.34 -27.91
CA LEU A 212 9.27 -9.84 -29.28
C LEU A 212 10.51 -10.28 -30.07
N ASP A 213 10.34 -10.58 -31.37
CA ASP A 213 11.45 -10.88 -32.28
C ASP A 213 12.16 -9.61 -32.78
N ASP A 214 13.24 -9.79 -33.57
CA ASP A 214 14.01 -8.67 -34.15
C ASP A 214 13.19 -7.71 -35.03
N ASN A 215 11.97 -8.09 -35.43
CA ASN A 215 11.05 -7.25 -36.21
C ASN A 215 9.95 -6.63 -35.33
N GLU A 216 10.11 -6.65 -34.00
CA GLU A 216 9.13 -6.18 -33.01
C GLU A 216 7.80 -6.97 -33.10
N GLN A 217 7.84 -8.23 -33.55
CA GLN A 217 6.67 -9.08 -33.63
C GLN A 217 6.62 -10.08 -32.47
N ARG A 218 5.42 -10.26 -31.92
CA ARG A 218 5.15 -11.23 -30.85
C ARG A 218 5.63 -12.64 -31.23
N THR A 219 6.55 -13.19 -30.41
CA THR A 219 7.02 -14.58 -30.57
C THR A 219 5.96 -15.60 -30.14
N THR A 220 6.20 -16.88 -30.39
CA THR A 220 5.33 -17.98 -29.93
C THR A 220 5.53 -18.36 -28.47
N LEU A 221 6.49 -17.75 -27.76
CA LEU A 221 6.77 -18.06 -26.36
C LEU A 221 5.69 -17.42 -25.48
N PRO A 222 5.14 -18.13 -24.47
CA PRO A 222 4.09 -17.59 -23.61
C PRO A 222 4.59 -16.35 -22.85
N CYS A 223 3.70 -15.38 -22.65
CA CYS A 223 4.02 -14.21 -21.82
C CYS A 223 4.22 -14.65 -20.37
N THR A 224 5.02 -13.89 -19.64
CA THR A 224 5.07 -13.93 -18.19
C THR A 224 3.71 -13.48 -17.63
N GLY A 225 3.08 -14.32 -16.81
CA GLY A 225 1.78 -14.05 -16.21
C GLY A 225 1.86 -13.16 -14.96
N PHE A 226 0.69 -12.64 -14.56
CA PHE A 226 0.52 -11.96 -13.28
C PHE A 226 0.69 -12.94 -12.11
N VAL A 227 1.13 -12.41 -10.98
CA VAL A 227 1.06 -13.11 -9.69
C VAL A 227 -0.39 -13.07 -9.21
N GLU A 228 -0.91 -14.21 -8.78
CA GLU A 228 -2.26 -14.37 -8.26
C GLU A 228 -2.18 -14.81 -6.81
N ILE A 229 -2.70 -13.99 -5.89
CA ILE A 229 -2.88 -14.36 -4.49
C ILE A 229 -4.37 -14.40 -4.20
N SER A 230 -4.89 -15.57 -3.86
CA SER A 230 -6.31 -15.83 -3.75
C SER A 230 -6.70 -16.44 -2.40
N GLY A 231 -7.93 -16.17 -1.99
CA GLY A 231 -8.50 -16.71 -0.77
C GLY A 231 -9.99 -16.42 -0.67
N LYS A 232 -10.57 -16.76 0.47
CA LYS A 232 -11.97 -16.53 0.80
C LYS A 232 -12.08 -15.59 1.98
N VAL A 233 -13.11 -14.75 1.94
CA VAL A 233 -13.52 -13.94 3.08
C VAL A 233 -14.76 -14.58 3.66
N TYR A 234 -14.69 -14.89 4.96
CA TYR A 234 -15.81 -15.40 5.74
C TYR A 234 -16.32 -14.29 6.67
N ILE A 235 -17.63 -14.14 6.78
CA ILE A 235 -18.29 -13.22 7.71
C ILE A 235 -19.13 -14.07 8.66
N ASP A 236 -18.77 -14.08 9.95
CA ASP A 236 -19.50 -14.83 10.98
C ASP A 236 -20.91 -14.24 11.17
N THR A 237 -21.94 -14.99 10.77
CA THR A 237 -23.33 -14.52 10.79
C THR A 237 -23.89 -14.39 12.20
N THR A 238 -23.26 -15.05 13.17
CA THR A 238 -23.69 -15.01 14.57
C THR A 238 -23.30 -13.70 15.24
N THR A 239 -22.04 -13.28 15.11
CA THR A 239 -21.56 -12.02 15.70
C THR A 239 -21.84 -10.84 14.79
N GLN A 240 -21.64 -10.99 13.48
CA GLN A 240 -21.67 -9.87 12.55
C GLN A 240 -22.89 -9.91 11.63
N LYS A 241 -24.04 -9.48 12.18
CA LYS A 241 -25.37 -9.55 11.53
C LYS A 241 -25.69 -8.39 10.60
N SER A 242 -24.98 -7.27 10.74
CA SER A 242 -25.27 -6.04 9.99
C SER A 242 -24.36 -5.83 8.79
N LEU A 243 -23.17 -6.44 8.79
CA LEU A 243 -22.19 -6.27 7.72
C LEU A 243 -22.64 -6.98 6.46
N LYS A 244 -22.75 -6.23 5.36
CA LYS A 244 -23.05 -6.82 4.06
C LYS A 244 -21.77 -7.19 3.33
N PRO A 245 -21.75 -8.26 2.52
CA PRO A 245 -20.57 -8.62 1.73
C PRO A 245 -20.06 -7.50 0.81
N GLY A 246 -20.96 -6.68 0.24
CA GLY A 246 -20.59 -5.52 -0.58
C GLY A 246 -19.79 -4.44 0.16
N GLU A 247 -19.92 -4.36 1.49
CA GLU A 247 -19.24 -3.40 2.36
C GLU A 247 -17.82 -3.85 2.76
N VAL A 248 -17.39 -5.04 2.32
CA VAL A 248 -16.08 -5.63 2.65
C VAL A 248 -15.13 -5.57 1.44
N TYR A 249 -14.15 -4.68 1.49
CA TYR A 249 -13.17 -4.48 0.43
C TYR A 249 -11.87 -5.22 0.74
N ILE A 250 -11.30 -5.86 -0.28
CA ILE A 250 -9.95 -6.42 -0.23
C ILE A 250 -9.02 -5.50 -0.99
N LYS A 251 -7.90 -5.14 -0.37
CA LYS A 251 -6.92 -4.22 -0.93
C LYS A 251 -5.52 -4.76 -0.74
N ALA A 252 -4.74 -4.66 -1.80
CA ALA A 252 -3.32 -4.91 -1.79
C ALA A 252 -2.56 -3.58 -1.82
N SER A 253 -1.34 -3.60 -1.30
CA SER A 253 -0.46 -2.43 -1.29
C SER A 253 0.08 -2.13 -2.70
N ASP A 254 0.18 -0.85 -3.04
CA ASP A 254 0.81 -0.36 -4.28
C ASP A 254 0.08 -0.80 -5.58
N ALA A 255 0.79 -0.99 -6.69
CA ALA A 255 0.24 -1.45 -7.97
C ALA A 255 -0.30 -2.89 -7.91
N ALA A 256 -1.56 -3.03 -7.53
CA ALA A 256 -2.27 -4.30 -7.47
C ALA A 256 -3.77 -4.11 -7.70
N TYR A 257 -4.43 -5.15 -8.20
CA TYR A 257 -5.87 -5.17 -8.43
C TYR A 257 -6.48 -6.40 -7.77
N CYS A 258 -7.40 -6.19 -6.83
CA CYS A 258 -8.09 -7.28 -6.14
C CYS A 258 -9.54 -7.38 -6.62
N GLN A 259 -9.84 -8.49 -7.29
CA GLN A 259 -11.19 -8.85 -7.71
C GLN A 259 -11.91 -9.57 -6.57
N ARG A 260 -13.19 -9.25 -6.35
CA ARG A 260 -14.06 -9.91 -5.38
C ARG A 260 -15.25 -10.51 -6.11
N TYR A 261 -15.53 -11.79 -5.89
CA TYR A 261 -16.59 -12.51 -6.59
C TYR A 261 -17.10 -13.68 -5.76
N TYR A 262 -18.24 -14.24 -6.15
CA TYR A 262 -18.70 -15.53 -5.64
C TYR A 262 -19.26 -16.37 -6.78
N MET A 263 -19.25 -17.69 -6.60
CA MET A 263 -19.76 -18.62 -7.61
C MET A 263 -21.28 -18.74 -7.49
N GLY A 264 -22.00 -18.01 -8.33
CA GLY A 264 -23.43 -18.18 -8.54
C GLY A 264 -23.75 -19.31 -9.53
N VAL A 265 -25.02 -19.42 -9.90
CA VAL A 265 -25.49 -20.31 -10.96
C VAL A 265 -26.14 -19.48 -12.06
N ASP A 266 -25.86 -19.80 -13.32
CA ASP A 266 -26.51 -19.18 -14.47
C ASP A 266 -27.93 -19.73 -14.69
N GLU A 267 -28.64 -19.20 -15.70
CA GLU A 267 -30.01 -19.63 -16.06
C GLU A 267 -30.11 -21.13 -16.41
N LEU A 268 -28.98 -21.77 -16.73
CA LEU A 268 -28.85 -23.18 -17.09
C LEU A 268 -28.36 -24.04 -15.91
N GLY A 269 -28.17 -23.46 -14.73
CA GLY A 269 -27.70 -24.13 -13.52
C GLY A 269 -26.20 -24.44 -13.51
N LYS A 270 -25.41 -23.85 -14.41
CA LYS A 270 -23.95 -23.98 -14.42
C LYS A 270 -23.33 -22.91 -13.52
N ALA A 271 -22.26 -23.27 -12.81
CA ALA A 271 -21.53 -22.34 -11.97
C ALA A 271 -20.98 -21.17 -12.82
N LYS A 272 -21.23 -19.94 -12.37
CA LYS A 272 -20.78 -18.71 -13.02
C LYS A 272 -20.28 -17.72 -11.95
N PRO A 273 -19.11 -17.09 -12.12
CA PRO A 273 -18.67 -16.05 -11.20
C PRO A 273 -19.60 -14.83 -11.28
N VAL A 274 -19.91 -14.26 -10.13
CA VAL A 274 -20.71 -13.04 -9.96
C VAL A 274 -19.89 -12.05 -9.14
N GLN A 275 -19.71 -10.84 -9.67
CA GLN A 275 -18.92 -9.79 -9.03
C GLN A 275 -19.63 -9.27 -7.77
N ILE A 276 -18.82 -8.91 -6.77
CA ILE A 276 -19.29 -8.24 -5.55
C ILE A 276 -19.10 -6.74 -5.68
N ASP A 277 -20.20 -6.02 -5.55
CA ASP A 277 -20.28 -4.57 -5.55
C ASP A 277 -20.96 -4.04 -4.28
N GLU A 278 -21.07 -2.73 -4.14
CA GLU A 278 -21.67 -2.06 -2.98
C GLU A 278 -23.16 -2.39 -2.78
N SER A 279 -23.83 -2.85 -3.84
CA SER A 279 -25.24 -3.25 -3.79
C SER A 279 -25.43 -4.69 -3.31
N THR A 280 -24.35 -5.47 -3.25
CA THR A 280 -24.39 -6.89 -2.91
C THR A 280 -24.70 -7.11 -1.43
N THR A 281 -25.92 -7.55 -1.13
CA THR A 281 -26.39 -7.77 0.25
C THR A 281 -26.16 -9.19 0.77
N THR A 282 -26.00 -10.17 -0.11
CA THR A 282 -25.88 -11.59 0.26
C THR A 282 -24.90 -12.29 -0.68
N THR A 283 -24.11 -13.21 -0.14
CA THR A 283 -23.24 -14.12 -0.90
C THR A 283 -23.56 -15.57 -0.53
N MET A 284 -22.66 -16.49 -0.87
CA MET A 284 -22.80 -17.90 -0.51
C MET A 284 -22.84 -18.07 1.01
N LEU A 285 -23.61 -19.06 1.46
CA LEU A 285 -23.72 -19.45 2.86
C LEU A 285 -23.13 -20.85 3.01
N THR A 286 -22.44 -21.08 4.12
CA THR A 286 -22.04 -22.43 4.52
C THR A 286 -23.27 -23.27 4.89
N SER A 287 -23.10 -24.59 5.02
CA SER A 287 -24.21 -25.56 5.12
C SER A 287 -25.23 -25.27 6.22
N ASN A 288 -24.79 -24.81 7.39
CA ASN A 288 -25.65 -24.40 8.51
C ASN A 288 -25.85 -22.88 8.59
N GLY A 289 -25.23 -22.12 7.68
CA GLY A 289 -25.33 -20.67 7.60
C GLY A 289 -24.50 -19.93 8.64
N ASP A 290 -23.50 -20.57 9.25
CA ASP A 290 -22.62 -19.92 10.22
C ASP A 290 -21.77 -18.81 9.58
N TYR A 291 -21.43 -18.94 8.28
CA TYR A 291 -20.66 -17.94 7.55
C TYR A 291 -21.29 -17.56 6.22
N HIS A 292 -21.35 -16.25 5.96
CA HIS A 292 -21.36 -15.76 4.60
C HIS A 292 -19.94 -15.81 4.05
N TYR A 293 -19.75 -16.23 2.81
CA TYR A 293 -18.43 -16.22 2.20
C TYR A 293 -18.42 -15.80 0.75
N PHE A 294 -17.27 -15.29 0.32
CA PHE A 294 -16.96 -14.98 -1.06
C PHE A 294 -15.47 -15.13 -1.34
N ASP A 295 -15.13 -15.21 -2.62
CA ASP A 295 -13.79 -15.39 -3.13
C ASP A 295 -13.15 -14.04 -3.49
N TYR A 296 -11.84 -13.95 -3.31
CA TYR A 296 -11.04 -12.84 -3.82
C TYR A 296 -9.77 -13.33 -4.49
N THR A 297 -9.34 -12.61 -5.52
CA THR A 297 -8.06 -12.82 -6.20
C THR A 297 -7.40 -11.47 -6.39
N CYS A 298 -6.20 -11.30 -5.84
CA CYS A 298 -5.35 -10.14 -6.05
C CYS A 298 -4.30 -10.43 -7.11
N TYR A 299 -4.26 -9.61 -8.15
CA TYR A 299 -3.29 -9.65 -9.22
C TYR A 299 -2.18 -8.64 -8.97
N LEU A 300 -0.94 -9.11 -9.07
CA LEU A 300 0.27 -8.33 -8.77
C LEU A 300 1.37 -8.65 -9.80
N GLY A 301 2.44 -7.85 -9.83
CA GLY A 301 3.63 -8.15 -10.62
C GLY A 301 4.68 -8.94 -9.82
N GLY A 302 5.53 -9.69 -10.53
CA GLY A 302 6.70 -10.30 -9.89
C GLY A 302 7.59 -9.25 -9.21
N GLY A 303 8.22 -9.64 -8.10
CA GLY A 303 8.98 -8.76 -7.22
C GLY A 303 8.14 -7.99 -6.18
N TRP A 304 6.82 -8.13 -6.18
CA TRP A 304 5.94 -7.50 -5.20
C TRP A 304 6.15 -8.07 -3.78
N HIS A 305 6.20 -7.21 -2.76
CA HIS A 305 6.36 -7.61 -1.34
C HIS A 305 5.61 -6.66 -0.42
N GLY A 306 4.28 -6.71 -0.50
CA GLY A 306 3.40 -5.81 0.23
C GLY A 306 2.47 -6.51 1.20
N ASN A 307 1.34 -5.87 1.45
CA ASN A 307 0.30 -6.38 2.33
C ASN A 307 -1.00 -6.55 1.55
N ILE A 308 -1.75 -7.60 1.84
CA ILE A 308 -3.16 -7.74 1.45
C ILE A 308 -3.98 -7.62 2.72
N GLY A 309 -5.00 -6.76 2.71
CA GLY A 309 -5.85 -6.56 3.87
C GLY A 309 -7.29 -6.32 3.52
N VAL A 310 -8.10 -6.39 4.57
CA VAL A 310 -9.53 -6.16 4.55
C VAL A 310 -9.80 -4.73 5.00
N MET A 311 -10.72 -4.05 4.33
CA MET A 311 -11.26 -2.77 4.76
C MET A 311 -12.79 -2.82 4.72
N LEU A 312 -13.43 -2.22 5.72
CA LEU A 312 -14.89 -2.12 5.79
C LEU A 312 -15.33 -0.72 5.36
N ALA A 313 -16.49 -0.60 4.69
CA ALA A 313 -17.04 0.68 4.22
C ALA A 313 -17.21 1.71 5.36
N SER A 314 -17.59 1.24 6.55
CA SER A 314 -17.73 2.04 7.77
C SER A 314 -16.40 2.33 8.49
N GLY A 315 -15.28 1.84 7.96
CA GLY A 315 -14.04 1.66 8.71
C GLY A 315 -14.11 0.42 9.61
N ILE A 316 -12.94 -0.05 10.05
CA ILE A 316 -12.80 -1.13 11.03
C ILE A 316 -12.93 -0.51 12.42
N SER A 317 -14.00 -0.85 13.13
CA SER A 317 -14.16 -0.47 14.53
C SER A 317 -13.32 -1.38 15.43
N GLN A 318 -13.15 -1.00 16.70
CA GLN A 318 -12.50 -1.89 17.67
C GLN A 318 -13.20 -3.23 17.89
N ARG A 319 -14.47 -3.31 17.52
CA ARG A 319 -15.27 -4.53 17.62
C ARG A 319 -15.08 -5.43 16.42
N ASP A 320 -14.74 -4.86 15.27
CA ASP A 320 -14.49 -5.62 14.05
C ASP A 320 -13.14 -6.33 14.17
N LYS A 321 -13.18 -7.65 14.38
CA LYS A 321 -12.00 -8.51 14.48
C LYS A 321 -11.90 -9.39 13.24
N ILE A 322 -10.71 -9.40 12.65
CA ILE A 322 -10.39 -10.17 11.45
C ILE A 322 -9.40 -11.26 11.87
N CYS A 323 -9.91 -12.48 11.96
CA CYS A 323 -9.17 -13.67 12.34
C CYS A 323 -8.54 -14.32 11.10
N GLN A 324 -7.31 -14.79 11.26
CA GLN A 324 -6.54 -15.51 10.24
C GLN A 324 -5.52 -16.42 10.91
N GLY A 325 -5.07 -17.49 10.25
CA GLY A 325 -4.22 -18.53 10.83
C GLY A 325 -4.96 -19.87 10.96
N ASP A 326 -4.27 -20.88 11.46
CA ASP A 326 -4.79 -22.24 11.61
C ASP A 326 -5.22 -22.50 13.07
N PRO A 327 -6.54 -22.57 13.37
CA PRO A 327 -7.05 -22.84 14.72
C PRO A 327 -6.83 -24.28 15.19
N THR A 328 -6.36 -25.16 14.31
CA THR A 328 -6.06 -26.58 14.60
C THR A 328 -4.58 -26.86 14.79
N SER A 329 -3.70 -25.89 14.48
CA SER A 329 -2.27 -26.06 14.64
C SER A 329 -1.86 -26.08 16.11
N LEU A 330 -0.73 -26.73 16.39
CA LEU A 330 -0.05 -26.69 17.69
C LEU A 330 1.21 -25.82 17.62
N ASN A 331 1.50 -25.24 16.45
CA ASN A 331 2.63 -24.38 16.21
C ASN A 331 2.21 -22.92 16.47
N ALA A 332 2.85 -22.28 17.46
CA ALA A 332 2.53 -20.89 17.84
C ALA A 332 2.73 -19.85 16.72
N PHE A 333 3.48 -20.21 15.66
CA PHE A 333 3.65 -19.38 14.45
C PHE A 333 2.51 -19.55 13.43
N GLU A 334 1.72 -20.60 13.55
CA GLU A 334 0.55 -20.90 12.72
C GLU A 334 -0.77 -20.63 13.45
N ASP A 335 -0.72 -20.50 14.79
CA ASP A 335 -1.87 -20.17 15.63
C ASP A 335 -2.60 -18.92 15.12
N PRO A 336 -3.94 -18.84 15.30
CA PRO A 336 -4.69 -17.70 14.84
C PRO A 336 -4.16 -16.37 15.37
N ARG A 337 -4.31 -15.34 14.56
CA ARG A 337 -3.99 -13.94 14.84
C ARG A 337 -5.15 -13.05 14.44
N ILE A 338 -5.37 -11.98 15.21
CA ILE A 338 -6.32 -10.92 14.85
C ILE A 338 -5.53 -9.81 14.17
N ALA A 339 -5.68 -9.68 12.86
CA ALA A 339 -5.09 -8.59 12.11
C ALA A 339 -5.92 -8.28 10.87
N ALA A 340 -6.01 -6.99 10.54
CA ALA A 340 -6.76 -6.54 9.36
C ALA A 340 -6.00 -6.76 8.04
N ARG A 341 -4.75 -7.22 8.12
CA ARG A 341 -3.87 -7.44 6.97
C ARG A 341 -3.00 -8.67 7.18
N ARG A 342 -2.52 -9.22 6.08
CA ARG A 342 -1.45 -10.19 5.99
C ARG A 342 -0.28 -9.60 5.20
N VAL A 343 0.93 -9.72 5.74
CA VAL A 343 2.17 -9.28 5.12
C VAL A 343 2.75 -10.43 4.28
N TYR A 344 3.17 -10.14 3.06
CA TYR A 344 3.81 -11.10 2.16
C TYR A 344 5.22 -10.62 1.86
N ARG A 345 6.22 -11.35 2.35
CA ARG A 345 7.60 -10.90 2.24
C ARG A 345 8.58 -12.06 2.29
N GLY A 346 9.59 -12.03 1.43
CA GLY A 346 10.79 -12.82 1.57
C GLY A 346 11.93 -11.98 2.12
N MET A 347 12.91 -12.65 2.73
CA MET A 347 14.06 -12.03 3.36
C MET A 347 15.34 -12.66 2.83
N ALA A 348 16.20 -11.86 2.22
CA ALA A 348 17.45 -12.31 1.64
C ALA A 348 18.60 -11.45 2.15
N TYR A 349 19.81 -11.98 2.18
CA TYR A 349 21.02 -11.29 2.63
C TYR A 349 22.09 -11.29 1.55
N ALA A 350 22.91 -10.24 1.57
CA ALA A 350 24.08 -10.15 0.71
C ALA A 350 25.26 -10.92 1.32
N MET A 351 26.10 -11.47 0.45
CA MET A 351 27.29 -12.23 0.83
C MET A 351 28.57 -11.43 0.58
N SER A 352 29.53 -11.53 1.50
CA SER A 352 30.91 -11.07 1.32
C SER A 352 31.84 -12.27 1.37
N GLY A 353 32.13 -12.87 0.20
CA GLY A 353 32.74 -14.19 0.13
C GLY A 353 31.75 -15.28 0.55
N ASP A 354 32.12 -16.13 1.51
CA ASP A 354 31.28 -17.22 2.03
C ASP A 354 30.48 -16.84 3.30
N SER A 355 30.40 -15.56 3.66
CA SER A 355 29.72 -15.12 4.90
C SER A 355 28.72 -13.98 4.64
N PRO A 356 27.58 -13.97 5.36
CA PRO A 356 26.62 -12.87 5.27
C PRO A 356 27.25 -11.54 5.71
N ILE A 357 26.80 -10.44 5.09
CA ILE A 357 27.15 -9.10 5.53
C ILE A 357 26.40 -8.79 6.83
N THR A 358 27.14 -8.34 7.85
CA THR A 358 26.60 -7.94 9.14
C THR A 358 26.69 -6.44 9.37
N ASP A 359 25.84 -5.91 10.24
CA ASP A 359 25.91 -4.54 10.72
C ASP A 359 27.04 -4.32 11.74
N LEU A 360 27.08 -3.13 12.36
CA LEU A 360 28.07 -2.77 13.40
C LEU A 360 27.88 -3.57 14.71
N SER A 361 26.72 -4.17 14.92
CA SER A 361 26.36 -5.00 16.08
C SER A 361 26.72 -6.46 15.87
N GLY A 362 26.99 -6.87 14.63
CA GLY A 362 27.29 -8.24 14.24
C GLY A 362 26.07 -9.03 13.75
N ASP A 363 24.92 -8.37 13.55
CA ASP A 363 23.69 -8.98 13.08
C ASP A 363 23.62 -8.97 11.54
N THR A 364 23.13 -10.06 10.94
CA THR A 364 23.00 -10.17 9.49
C THR A 364 22.01 -9.13 8.94
N VAL A 365 22.41 -8.43 7.88
CA VAL A 365 21.55 -7.45 7.22
C VAL A 365 20.65 -8.16 6.20
N TYR A 366 19.35 -8.17 6.48
CA TYR A 366 18.33 -8.73 5.60
C TYR A 366 17.64 -7.65 4.76
N TYR A 367 17.44 -7.96 3.48
CA TYR A 367 16.74 -7.19 2.48
C TYR A 367 15.41 -7.85 2.14
N SER A 368 14.39 -7.04 1.90
CA SER A 368 13.10 -7.56 1.45
C SER A 368 13.14 -7.95 -0.03
N VAL A 369 12.71 -9.19 -0.29
CA VAL A 369 12.54 -9.76 -1.62
C VAL A 369 11.08 -10.14 -1.82
N GLY A 370 10.61 -9.98 -3.05
CA GLY A 370 9.21 -10.19 -3.39
C GLY A 370 8.95 -11.51 -4.07
N VAL A 371 7.69 -11.67 -4.44
CA VAL A 371 7.13 -12.86 -5.07
C VAL A 371 7.77 -13.13 -6.44
N SER A 372 7.90 -14.39 -6.84
CA SER A 372 8.32 -14.77 -8.19
C SER A 372 7.27 -14.41 -9.24
N ASP A 373 7.69 -14.33 -10.51
CA ASP A 373 6.78 -14.09 -11.63
C ASP A 373 5.76 -15.21 -11.81
N ALA A 374 4.54 -14.85 -12.22
CA ALA A 374 3.44 -15.77 -12.51
C ALA A 374 3.09 -16.75 -11.38
N LEU A 375 3.49 -16.44 -10.14
CA LEU A 375 3.23 -17.26 -8.97
C LEU A 375 1.74 -17.28 -8.66
N LYS A 376 1.19 -18.46 -8.40
CA LYS A 376 -0.19 -18.63 -7.91
C LYS A 376 -0.16 -19.13 -6.46
N LEU A 377 -0.71 -18.34 -5.55
CA LEU A 377 -0.88 -18.67 -4.15
C LEU A 377 -2.38 -18.68 -3.81
N PRO A 378 -2.88 -19.75 -3.15
CA PRO A 378 -2.17 -20.96 -2.79
C PRO A 378 -1.89 -21.85 -4.02
N GLN A 379 -0.91 -22.76 -3.94
CA GLN A 379 -0.75 -23.78 -4.98
C GLN A 379 -1.91 -24.81 -4.93
N PRO A 380 -2.18 -25.54 -6.03
CA PRO A 380 -3.23 -26.56 -6.02
C PRO A 380 -3.06 -27.60 -4.89
N GLY A 381 -4.00 -27.61 -3.95
CA GLY A 381 -3.98 -28.53 -2.80
C GLY A 381 -3.43 -27.93 -1.50
N GLU A 382 -2.92 -26.69 -1.54
CA GLU A 382 -2.57 -25.92 -0.35
C GLU A 382 -3.79 -25.17 0.21
N ALA A 383 -3.69 -24.76 1.48
CA ALA A 383 -4.71 -23.99 2.16
C ALA A 383 -4.81 -22.57 1.61
N SER A 384 -6.02 -22.02 1.55
CA SER A 384 -6.30 -20.69 1.02
C SER A 384 -5.87 -19.56 1.97
N HIS A 385 -5.70 -18.35 1.42
CA HIS A 385 -5.30 -17.17 2.18
C HIS A 385 -6.51 -16.48 2.81
N ASP A 386 -7.22 -17.17 3.68
CA ASP A 386 -8.55 -16.74 4.13
C ASP A 386 -8.51 -15.66 5.22
N PHE A 387 -9.61 -14.91 5.31
CA PHE A 387 -9.90 -13.94 6.38
C PHE A 387 -11.27 -14.23 6.97
N VAL A 388 -11.41 -14.19 8.30
CA VAL A 388 -12.69 -14.39 8.99
C VAL A 388 -13.07 -13.14 9.79
N ILE A 389 -14.12 -12.45 9.37
CA ILE A 389 -14.60 -11.20 9.96
C ILE A 389 -15.67 -11.51 11.01
N SER A 390 -15.56 -10.86 12.16
CA SER A 390 -16.45 -11.05 13.30
C SER A 390 -16.60 -9.77 14.12
N ASP A 391 -17.64 -9.71 14.94
CA ASP A 391 -17.85 -8.66 15.95
C ASP A 391 -17.51 -9.25 17.34
N MET A 392 -16.43 -8.76 17.97
CA MET A 392 -16.05 -9.12 19.33
C MET A 392 -16.08 -7.89 20.25
N SER A 393 -15.99 -8.14 21.56
CA SER A 393 -15.89 -7.05 22.53
C SER A 393 -14.63 -6.20 22.29
N PRO A 394 -14.70 -4.87 22.46
CA PRO A 394 -13.52 -4.02 22.37
C PRO A 394 -12.55 -4.40 23.50
N GLY A 395 -11.31 -4.74 23.16
CA GLY A 395 -10.33 -5.32 24.09
C GLY A 395 -9.17 -6.01 23.37
N SER A 396 -8.68 -7.11 23.98
CA SER A 396 -7.53 -7.89 23.49
C SER A 396 -7.63 -8.25 22.00
N ASN A 397 -6.49 -8.20 21.32
CA ASN A 397 -6.31 -8.66 19.93
C ASN A 397 -5.54 -9.99 19.87
N GLU A 398 -5.54 -10.74 20.98
CA GLU A 398 -4.95 -12.08 21.00
C GLU A 398 -5.76 -13.02 20.10
N GLY A 399 -5.08 -13.73 19.22
CA GLY A 399 -5.76 -14.59 18.27
C GLY A 399 -6.43 -15.82 18.88
N GLU A 400 -6.11 -16.19 20.13
CA GLU A 400 -6.85 -17.22 20.88
C GLU A 400 -8.35 -16.89 20.99
N LEU A 401 -8.73 -15.60 20.97
CA LEU A 401 -10.12 -15.16 20.97
C LEU A 401 -10.91 -15.68 19.75
N CYS A 402 -10.24 -15.85 18.60
CA CYS A 402 -10.85 -16.43 17.41
C CYS A 402 -11.37 -17.85 17.65
N ILE A 403 -10.78 -18.58 18.60
CA ILE A 403 -11.18 -19.92 19.00
C ILE A 403 -12.16 -19.84 20.19
N LEU A 404 -11.83 -19.09 21.25
CA LEU A 404 -12.61 -19.03 22.48
C LEU A 404 -14.02 -18.45 22.28
N GLU A 405 -14.16 -17.46 21.40
CA GLU A 405 -15.46 -16.87 21.02
C GLU A 405 -16.21 -17.70 19.96
N ASN A 406 -15.69 -18.89 19.63
CA ASN A 406 -16.20 -19.82 18.64
C ASN A 406 -16.29 -19.26 17.23
N ILE A 407 -15.44 -18.30 16.87
CA ILE A 407 -15.49 -17.63 15.56
C ILE A 407 -14.93 -18.51 14.46
N MET A 408 -13.75 -19.12 14.65
CA MET A 408 -13.14 -20.03 13.67
C MET A 408 -13.50 -21.49 13.91
N VAL A 409 -14.25 -21.79 14.99
CA VAL A 409 -14.64 -23.15 15.39
C VAL A 409 -16.16 -23.36 15.43
N ARG A 410 -16.92 -22.61 14.61
CA ARG A 410 -18.38 -22.84 14.42
C ARG A 410 -18.65 -24.21 13.82
N THR A 411 -19.89 -24.68 13.87
CA THR A 411 -20.28 -26.00 13.34
C THR A 411 -19.89 -26.20 11.86
N ASP A 412 -20.04 -25.16 11.03
CA ASP A 412 -19.65 -25.23 9.61
C ASP A 412 -18.14 -25.26 9.36
N SER A 413 -17.33 -24.96 10.38
CA SER A 413 -15.88 -25.14 10.30
C SER A 413 -15.43 -26.60 10.47
N TYR A 414 -16.36 -27.50 10.85
CA TYR A 414 -16.03 -28.89 11.15
C TYR A 414 -15.89 -29.67 9.84
N ILE A 415 -14.68 -30.17 9.59
CA ILE A 415 -14.39 -31.12 8.52
C ILE A 415 -13.96 -32.42 9.20
N ASP A 416 -14.55 -33.56 8.78
CA ASP A 416 -14.31 -34.88 9.38
C ASP A 416 -14.52 -34.95 10.91
N GLY A 417 -15.33 -34.06 11.48
CA GLY A 417 -15.65 -34.02 12.92
C GLY A 417 -14.64 -33.25 13.78
N GLU A 418 -13.63 -32.62 13.19
CA GLU A 418 -12.65 -31.78 13.88
C GLU A 418 -13.01 -30.30 13.72
N ALA A 419 -13.12 -29.57 14.83
CA ALA A 419 -13.49 -28.16 14.84
C ALA A 419 -12.39 -27.28 14.24
N GLY A 420 -12.75 -26.26 13.46
CA GLY A 420 -11.80 -25.32 12.86
C GLY A 420 -11.03 -25.84 11.65
N LYS A 421 -11.21 -27.11 11.27
CA LYS A 421 -10.49 -27.75 10.16
C LYS A 421 -10.75 -27.10 8.80
N LEU A 422 -11.85 -26.35 8.64
CA LEU A 422 -12.07 -25.50 7.47
C LEU A 422 -10.93 -24.50 7.23
N PHE A 423 -10.27 -24.02 8.29
CA PHE A 423 -9.19 -23.04 8.23
C PHE A 423 -7.81 -23.70 8.43
N GLN A 424 -7.72 -25.02 8.30
CA GLN A 424 -6.47 -25.74 8.45
C GLN A 424 -5.44 -25.26 7.42
N GLY A 425 -4.22 -24.94 7.87
CA GLY A 425 -3.11 -24.45 7.05
C GLY A 425 -3.23 -23.00 6.56
N VAL A 426 -4.31 -22.28 6.90
CA VAL A 426 -4.45 -20.86 6.53
C VAL A 426 -3.30 -20.07 7.17
N PRO A 427 -2.53 -19.26 6.41
CA PRO A 427 -1.45 -18.47 6.98
C PRO A 427 -1.94 -17.42 7.98
N THR A 428 -1.08 -17.08 8.94
CA THR A 428 -1.30 -16.00 9.93
C THR A 428 -1.19 -14.62 9.28
N ASP A 429 -0.88 -13.58 10.05
CA ASP A 429 -0.63 -12.20 9.59
C ASP A 429 0.68 -11.99 8.85
N PHE A 430 1.52 -13.03 8.78
CA PHE A 430 2.70 -13.03 7.95
C PHE A 430 2.81 -14.31 7.14
N PHE A 431 2.95 -14.15 5.83
CA PHE A 431 3.31 -15.22 4.92
C PHE A 431 4.76 -15.04 4.48
N CYS A 432 5.63 -15.89 5.03
CA CYS A 432 7.04 -15.94 4.68
C CYS A 432 7.24 -16.59 3.31
N LEU A 433 7.76 -15.82 2.35
CA LEU A 433 8.03 -16.33 1.00
C LEU A 433 9.25 -17.26 0.96
N ASN A 434 10.14 -17.21 1.95
CA ASN A 434 11.35 -18.06 1.98
C ASN A 434 11.06 -19.56 2.18
N THR A 435 9.83 -19.90 2.56
CA THR A 435 9.40 -21.29 2.82
C THR A 435 9.54 -22.17 1.58
N ASP A 436 9.37 -21.59 0.39
CA ASP A 436 9.73 -22.19 -0.88
C ASP A 436 10.55 -21.20 -1.71
N SER A 437 11.76 -21.60 -2.10
CA SER A 437 12.60 -20.82 -3.00
C SER A 437 11.93 -20.45 -4.33
N SER A 438 10.94 -21.22 -4.77
CA SER A 438 10.15 -20.94 -5.97
C SER A 438 9.22 -19.73 -5.82
N PHE A 439 8.92 -19.33 -4.58
CA PHE A 439 8.05 -18.17 -4.31
C PHE A 439 8.80 -16.85 -4.36
N VAL A 440 10.13 -16.86 -4.36
CA VAL A 440 10.96 -15.65 -4.30
C VAL A 440 11.42 -15.26 -5.71
N ASP A 441 11.44 -13.96 -5.99
CA ASP A 441 11.91 -13.37 -7.25
C ASP A 441 13.39 -13.70 -7.53
N SER A 442 13.62 -14.77 -8.29
CA SER A 442 14.95 -15.29 -8.63
C SER A 442 15.77 -14.29 -9.45
N THR A 443 15.13 -13.49 -10.30
CA THR A 443 15.77 -12.43 -11.07
C THR A 443 16.45 -11.44 -10.14
N LYS A 444 15.76 -11.01 -9.08
CA LYS A 444 16.32 -10.14 -8.05
C LYS A 444 17.43 -10.84 -7.26
N MET A 445 17.21 -12.08 -6.84
CA MET A 445 18.22 -12.86 -6.11
C MET A 445 19.55 -12.94 -6.88
N ASN A 446 19.49 -13.30 -8.17
CA ASN A 446 20.65 -13.42 -9.05
C ASN A 446 21.30 -12.06 -9.33
N THR A 447 20.50 -11.04 -9.62
CA THR A 447 20.99 -9.69 -9.96
C THR A 447 21.82 -9.07 -8.83
N PHE A 448 21.42 -9.29 -7.57
CA PHE A 448 22.09 -8.73 -6.41
C PHE A 448 23.06 -9.72 -5.72
N GLY A 449 23.18 -10.95 -6.23
CA GLY A 449 23.99 -11.99 -5.58
C GLY A 449 23.52 -12.32 -4.16
N TYR A 450 22.20 -12.23 -3.92
CA TYR A 450 21.64 -12.50 -2.62
C TYR A 450 21.53 -14.00 -2.35
N SER A 451 21.64 -14.35 -1.08
CA SER A 451 21.32 -15.67 -0.54
C SER A 451 20.14 -15.56 0.41
N MET A 452 19.46 -16.66 0.67
CA MET A 452 18.33 -16.69 1.60
C MET A 452 18.35 -17.98 2.40
N ASP A 453 17.85 -17.89 3.63
CA ASP A 453 17.56 -19.06 4.45
C ASP A 453 16.18 -19.61 4.07
N ALA A 454 15.92 -20.89 4.32
CA ALA A 454 14.63 -21.54 4.06
C ALA A 454 13.50 -21.12 5.04
N TYR A 455 13.71 -20.02 5.77
CA TYR A 455 12.79 -19.43 6.72
C TYR A 455 13.02 -17.92 6.76
N CYS A 456 12.04 -17.18 7.25
CA CYS A 456 12.20 -15.75 7.52
C CYS A 456 12.70 -15.58 8.96
N PRO A 457 13.79 -14.84 9.18
CA PRO A 457 14.41 -14.69 10.51
C PRO A 457 13.54 -13.94 11.53
N PHE A 458 12.62 -13.11 11.07
CA PHE A 458 11.68 -12.39 11.91
C PHE A 458 10.34 -12.19 11.20
N ASP A 459 9.33 -11.86 11.98
CA ASP A 459 8.01 -11.50 11.49
C ASP A 459 7.91 -9.96 11.37
N PRO A 460 7.66 -9.40 10.16
CA PRO A 460 7.49 -7.97 9.95
C PRO A 460 6.04 -7.47 10.18
N SER A 461 5.04 -8.35 10.34
CA SER A 461 3.66 -7.94 10.62
C SER A 461 3.51 -7.41 12.04
N ASP A 462 4.22 -8.05 12.96
CA ASP A 462 4.40 -7.72 14.36
C ASP A 462 5.88 -7.41 14.63
N PRO A 463 6.38 -6.19 14.40
CA PRO A 463 7.59 -5.80 15.12
C PRO A 463 7.24 -5.94 16.61
N PRO A 464 8.08 -6.59 17.44
CA PRO A 464 7.67 -7.04 18.76
C PRO A 464 7.27 -5.83 19.61
N SER A 465 5.97 -5.57 19.65
CA SER A 465 5.42 -4.53 20.48
C SER A 465 5.20 -5.13 21.85
N SER A 466 6.06 -4.78 22.80
CA SER A 466 5.75 -5.08 24.19
C SER A 466 4.56 -4.21 24.56
N ARG A 467 3.39 -4.84 24.72
CA ARG A 467 2.20 -4.15 25.21
C ARG A 467 2.45 -3.71 26.65
N HIS A 468 2.18 -2.44 26.93
CA HIS A 468 2.18 -1.88 28.27
C HIS A 468 0.86 -1.19 28.55
N GLU A 469 0.40 -1.27 29.80
CA GLU A 469 -0.81 -0.59 30.24
C GLU A 469 -0.46 0.75 30.87
N VAL A 470 -1.02 1.84 30.33
CA VAL A 470 -0.92 3.18 30.90
C VAL A 470 -2.23 3.55 31.58
N SER A 471 -2.20 3.68 32.89
CA SER A 471 -3.36 4.05 33.70
C SER A 471 -3.34 5.52 34.08
N PHE A 472 -4.50 6.17 34.08
CA PHE A 472 -4.63 7.54 34.57
C PHE A 472 -6.01 7.86 35.11
N VAL A 473 -6.10 9.02 35.74
CA VAL A 473 -7.33 9.54 36.33
C VAL A 473 -7.64 10.91 35.75
N ALA A 474 -8.89 11.15 35.38
CA ALA A 474 -9.41 12.47 35.03
C ALA A 474 -10.33 13.00 36.13
N ASN A 475 -9.94 14.10 36.76
CA ASN A 475 -10.73 14.80 37.76
C ASN A 475 -11.55 15.89 37.07
N ILE A 476 -12.87 15.86 37.18
CA ILE A 476 -13.78 16.84 36.60
C ILE A 476 -14.43 17.64 37.74
N ASP A 477 -14.04 18.90 37.90
CA ASP A 477 -14.68 19.88 38.78
C ASP A 477 -15.97 20.39 38.14
N THR A 478 -17.10 19.99 38.70
CA THR A 478 -18.43 20.29 38.17
C THR A 478 -19.53 20.13 39.23
N SER A 479 -20.56 20.96 39.13
CA SER A 479 -21.82 20.78 39.87
C SER A 479 -22.90 20.04 39.07
N PHE A 480 -22.63 19.69 37.81
CA PHE A 480 -23.58 19.04 36.90
C PHE A 480 -23.44 17.51 36.93
N LEU A 481 -24.50 16.80 36.59
CA LEU A 481 -24.50 15.32 36.53
C LEU A 481 -23.53 14.81 35.46
N ILE A 482 -22.73 13.79 35.80
CA ILE A 482 -21.73 13.23 34.89
C ILE A 482 -22.31 12.72 33.56
N ALA A 483 -23.57 12.26 33.57
CA ALA A 483 -24.28 11.77 32.38
C ALA A 483 -24.51 12.84 31.30
N LYS A 484 -24.26 14.12 31.60
CA LYS A 484 -24.27 15.21 30.61
C LYS A 484 -22.97 15.30 29.80
N PHE A 485 -21.95 14.54 30.17
CA PHE A 485 -20.64 14.56 29.54
C PHE A 485 -20.36 13.21 28.88
N SER A 486 -19.66 13.23 27.76
CA SER A 486 -19.19 12.01 27.07
C SER A 486 -17.67 12.05 26.85
N PRO A 487 -16.87 12.18 27.92
CA PRO A 487 -15.43 12.27 27.81
C PRO A 487 -14.83 10.95 27.31
N TYR A 488 -13.83 11.04 26.44
CA TYR A 488 -13.08 9.90 25.94
C TYR A 488 -11.58 10.14 26.07
N ALA A 489 -10.84 9.04 26.03
CA ALA A 489 -9.39 9.03 26.12
C ALA A 489 -8.84 8.22 24.96
N ASN A 490 -7.70 8.63 24.40
CA ASN A 490 -6.97 7.91 23.36
C ASN A 490 -5.47 8.06 23.60
N THR A 491 -4.66 7.24 22.93
CA THR A 491 -3.21 7.48 22.81
C THR A 491 -2.81 7.72 21.36
N SER A 492 -1.55 8.06 21.14
CA SER A 492 -0.97 8.17 19.80
C SER A 492 -0.99 6.87 18.99
N ASP A 493 -1.21 5.71 19.62
CA ASP A 493 -1.21 4.41 18.96
C ASP A 493 -2.55 4.08 18.29
N GLY A 494 -3.58 4.88 18.51
CA GLY A 494 -4.86 4.74 17.81
C GLY A 494 -6.03 5.29 18.58
N ALA A 495 -7.16 5.42 17.89
CA ALA A 495 -8.43 5.77 18.53
C ALA A 495 -9.00 4.57 19.31
N ASP A 496 -9.75 4.90 20.35
CA ASP A 496 -10.46 4.02 21.29
C ASP A 496 -9.57 3.07 22.10
N ASN A 497 -8.23 3.19 22.04
CA ASN A 497 -7.32 2.28 22.74
C ASN A 497 -7.23 2.51 24.25
N CYS A 498 -8.07 3.39 24.80
CA CYS A 498 -8.26 3.57 26.22
C CYS A 498 -9.64 3.08 26.68
N ARG A 499 -9.64 2.21 27.68
CA ARG A 499 -10.85 1.71 28.32
C ARG A 499 -11.21 2.55 29.54
N PHE A 500 -12.47 2.98 29.62
CA PHE A 500 -13.04 3.54 30.84
C PHE A 500 -13.23 2.42 31.88
N GLN A 501 -12.66 2.60 33.08
CA GLN A 501 -12.71 1.61 34.17
C GLN A 501 -13.80 1.92 35.19
N GLY A 502 -14.15 3.18 35.38
CA GLY A 502 -15.20 3.56 36.32
C GLY A 502 -15.19 5.03 36.72
N VAL A 503 -16.24 5.43 37.43
CA VAL A 503 -16.42 6.79 37.97
C VAL A 503 -16.62 6.74 39.48
N SER A 504 -15.97 7.67 40.19
CA SER A 504 -16.17 7.93 41.61
C SER A 504 -16.65 9.37 41.81
N ALA A 505 -17.69 9.58 42.61
CA ALA A 505 -18.15 10.92 42.97
C ALA A 505 -17.27 11.53 44.05
N LEU A 506 -16.85 12.78 43.86
CA LEU A 506 -16.08 13.57 44.82
C LEU A 506 -16.88 14.80 45.26
N ILE A 507 -16.46 15.44 46.35
CA ILE A 507 -17.05 16.71 46.77
C ILE A 507 -16.69 17.76 45.72
N GLY A 508 -17.69 18.23 44.96
CA GLY A 508 -17.51 19.23 43.90
C GLY A 508 -17.15 18.66 42.53
N GLY A 509 -17.29 17.35 42.29
CA GLY A 509 -16.97 16.80 40.98
C GLY A 509 -16.98 15.28 40.87
N TYR A 510 -16.34 14.79 39.82
CA TYR A 510 -16.20 13.37 39.53
C TYR A 510 -14.75 13.00 39.24
N GLN A 511 -14.40 11.76 39.51
CA GLN A 511 -13.12 11.17 39.18
C GLN A 511 -13.37 9.99 38.24
N LEU A 512 -12.81 10.05 37.03
CA LEU A 512 -12.92 9.01 36.02
C LEU A 512 -11.58 8.29 35.90
N THR A 513 -11.61 6.97 35.87
CA THR A 513 -10.41 6.14 35.73
C THR A 513 -10.35 5.53 34.34
N TYR A 514 -9.20 5.64 33.69
CA TYR A 514 -8.93 5.08 32.37
C TYR A 514 -7.66 4.23 32.38
N THR A 515 -7.65 3.21 31.53
CA THR A 515 -6.49 2.37 31.22
C THR A 515 -6.32 2.33 29.71
N CYS A 516 -5.13 2.63 29.21
CA CYS A 516 -4.82 2.64 27.79
C CYS A 516 -3.76 1.62 27.45
N ASP A 517 -3.89 1.00 26.29
CA ASP A 517 -2.86 0.12 25.73
C ASP A 517 -1.88 0.94 24.90
N VAL A 518 -0.58 0.77 25.18
CA VAL A 518 0.52 1.34 24.40
C VAL A 518 1.52 0.27 23.99
N TYR A 519 2.20 0.48 22.87
CA TYR A 519 3.00 -0.55 22.21
C TYR A 519 4.47 -0.12 22.09
N ASP A 520 5.35 -0.77 22.86
CA ASP A 520 6.80 -0.51 22.87
C ASP A 520 7.55 -1.30 21.78
N TRP A 521 8.23 -0.57 20.89
CA TRP A 521 9.02 -1.08 19.76
C TRP A 521 10.48 -1.46 20.12
N GLY A 522 10.77 -1.70 21.40
CA GLY A 522 12.07 -2.16 21.92
C GLY A 522 12.94 -1.08 22.58
N ASN A 523 12.49 0.18 22.62
CA ASN A 523 13.21 1.31 23.22
C ASN A 523 12.35 2.09 24.24
N GLY A 524 11.24 1.52 24.68
CA GLY A 524 10.15 2.21 25.35
C GLY A 524 9.20 2.87 24.34
N TRP A 525 7.92 2.92 24.68
CA TRP A 525 6.92 3.66 23.91
C TRP A 525 7.10 5.17 24.10
N ASP A 526 7.17 5.89 22.98
CA ASP A 526 7.18 7.34 22.88
C ASP A 526 5.88 7.79 22.21
N GLY A 527 5.09 8.60 22.90
CA GLY A 527 3.77 8.97 22.40
C GLY A 527 3.06 10.00 23.26
N TYR A 528 1.74 10.08 23.11
CA TYR A 528 0.93 10.91 24.00
C TYR A 528 -0.36 10.21 24.39
N VAL A 529 -0.85 10.52 25.59
CA VAL A 529 -2.22 10.23 26.01
C VAL A 529 -3.02 11.51 25.87
N GLU A 530 -4.15 11.43 25.19
CA GLU A 530 -5.11 12.51 25.00
C GLU A 530 -6.38 12.22 25.80
N PHE A 531 -6.83 13.21 26.56
CA PHE A 531 -8.13 13.19 27.21
C PHE A 531 -8.93 14.37 26.65
N ALA A 532 -9.99 14.05 25.92
CA ALA A 532 -10.76 15.02 25.16
C ALA A 532 -12.26 14.86 25.38
N ASP A 533 -12.97 15.97 25.14
CA ASP A 533 -14.43 16.01 24.96
C ASP A 533 -14.74 16.44 23.53
N ASN A 534 -16.00 16.31 23.12
CA ASN A 534 -16.52 17.22 22.12
C ASN A 534 -16.35 18.66 22.65
N ALA A 535 -15.81 19.55 21.82
CA ALA A 535 -14.94 20.64 22.28
C ALA A 535 -15.62 21.87 22.93
N GLU A 536 -16.73 21.74 23.67
CA GLU A 536 -17.49 22.91 24.16
C GLU A 536 -17.82 22.93 25.66
N VAL A 537 -17.38 21.93 26.43
CA VAL A 537 -18.05 21.64 27.72
C VAL A 537 -17.13 21.70 28.96
N PHE A 538 -15.86 21.28 28.88
CA PHE A 538 -14.90 21.46 29.97
C PHE A 538 -13.51 21.84 29.46
N GLN A 539 -12.76 22.54 30.30
CA GLN A 539 -11.38 22.93 30.06
C GLN A 539 -10.47 22.14 31.01
N CYS A 540 -9.59 21.31 30.45
CA CYS A 540 -8.55 20.62 31.20
C CYS A 540 -7.28 21.47 31.34
N ASP A 541 -6.50 21.22 32.39
CA ASP A 541 -5.16 21.78 32.59
C ASP A 541 -4.23 21.46 31.42
N ARG A 542 -4.43 20.29 30.81
CA ARG A 542 -3.86 19.85 29.54
C ARG A 542 -4.84 18.92 28.84
N ASN A 543 -4.85 18.90 27.51
CA ASN A 543 -5.62 17.92 26.74
C ASN A 543 -4.76 16.72 26.33
N ARG A 544 -3.43 16.89 26.30
CA ARG A 544 -2.47 15.85 25.94
C ARG A 544 -1.32 15.80 26.95
N GLN A 545 -0.87 14.60 27.24
CA GLN A 545 0.33 14.33 28.03
C GLN A 545 1.28 13.51 27.17
N VAL A 546 2.42 14.12 26.81
CA VAL A 546 3.49 13.46 26.05
C VAL A 546 4.31 12.60 27.02
N LEU A 547 4.61 11.38 26.61
CA LEU A 547 5.32 10.36 27.38
C LEU A 547 6.44 9.80 26.51
N THR A 548 7.57 9.49 27.13
CA THR A 548 8.73 8.94 26.44
C THR A 548 9.34 7.80 27.23
N GLY A 549 9.75 6.73 26.55
CA GLY A 549 10.45 5.61 27.13
C GLY A 549 9.60 4.72 28.05
N ILE A 550 8.31 4.56 27.76
CA ILE A 550 7.43 3.66 28.55
C ILE A 550 7.73 2.20 28.17
N SER A 551 8.46 1.50 29.03
CA SER A 551 8.88 0.10 28.85
C SER A 551 8.25 -0.88 29.86
N SER A 552 7.26 -0.42 30.62
CA SER A 552 6.48 -1.22 31.56
C SER A 552 5.16 -0.53 31.90
N ASP A 553 4.18 -1.28 32.40
CA ASP A 553 2.92 -0.74 32.90
C ASP A 553 3.15 0.43 33.85
N SER A 554 2.47 1.54 33.59
CA SER A 554 2.77 2.82 34.22
C SER A 554 1.49 3.57 34.59
N ILE A 555 1.55 4.28 35.71
CA ILE A 555 0.51 5.24 36.09
C ILE A 555 1.04 6.63 35.74
N ILE A 556 0.29 7.36 34.91
CA ILE A 556 0.67 8.72 34.50
C ILE A 556 -0.11 9.76 35.30
N ASP A 557 0.27 11.03 35.13
CA ASP A 557 -0.34 12.11 35.88
C ASP A 557 -1.83 12.29 35.54
N SER A 558 -2.60 12.74 36.52
CA SER A 558 -4.03 12.99 36.34
C SER A 558 -4.30 14.20 35.44
N PHE A 559 -5.36 14.12 34.65
CA PHE A 559 -5.96 15.26 33.96
C PHE A 559 -6.90 15.99 34.93
N ASN A 560 -6.79 17.31 35.03
CA ASN A 560 -7.66 18.11 35.90
C ASN A 560 -8.48 19.07 35.06
N CYS A 561 -9.78 18.82 35.02
CA CYS A 561 -10.72 19.49 34.15
C CYS A 561 -11.77 20.26 34.95
N LYS A 562 -12.18 21.40 34.42
CA LYS A 562 -13.23 22.22 34.99
C LYS A 562 -14.34 22.45 33.96
N ALA A 563 -15.58 22.16 34.34
CA ALA A 563 -16.72 22.44 33.48
C ALA A 563 -16.84 23.96 33.22
N ILE A 564 -17.11 24.32 31.97
CA ILE A 564 -17.44 25.69 31.59
C ILE A 564 -18.88 25.97 32.05
N ASP A 565 -19.15 27.19 32.52
CA ASP A 565 -20.41 27.54 33.17
C ASP A 565 -21.61 27.42 32.20
N TYR A 566 -22.42 26.38 32.39
CA TYR A 566 -23.64 26.10 31.60
C TYR A 566 -24.78 27.11 31.85
N SER A 567 -24.62 28.10 32.74
CA SER A 567 -25.68 29.08 33.03
C SER A 567 -26.06 29.97 31.84
N VAL A 568 -25.37 29.88 30.70
CA VAL A 568 -25.66 30.62 29.46
C VAL A 568 -26.40 29.77 28.42
N TYR A 569 -26.54 28.45 28.62
CA TYR A 569 -27.13 27.55 27.65
C TYR A 569 -28.46 26.97 28.15
N GLY A 570 -29.49 27.01 27.30
CA GLY A 570 -30.80 26.41 27.53
C GLY A 570 -31.12 25.33 26.48
N GLU A 571 -32.15 24.54 26.71
CA GLU A 571 -32.66 23.59 25.72
C GLU A 571 -34.04 24.05 25.25
N VAL A 572 -34.39 23.71 24.01
CA VAL A 572 -35.77 23.79 23.54
C VAL A 572 -36.36 22.38 23.62
N VAL A 573 -37.42 22.22 24.41
CA VAL A 573 -38.11 20.94 24.58
C VAL A 573 -39.48 21.03 23.93
N PHE A 574 -39.72 20.23 22.91
CA PHE A 574 -41.03 20.06 22.29
C PHE A 574 -41.68 18.78 22.81
N SER A 575 -42.92 18.86 23.27
CA SER A 575 -43.66 17.67 23.72
C SER A 575 -45.13 17.77 23.34
N GLY A 576 -45.82 16.64 23.32
CA GLY A 576 -47.25 16.62 23.06
C GLY A 576 -47.81 15.21 22.96
N SER A 577 -49.13 15.14 22.87
CA SER A 577 -49.84 13.89 22.62
C SER A 577 -49.96 13.61 21.12
N ILE A 578 -50.10 12.33 20.79
CA ILE A 578 -50.31 11.84 19.44
C ILE A 578 -51.67 11.12 19.39
N THR A 579 -52.60 11.66 18.60
CA THR A 579 -53.87 11.02 18.26
C THR A 579 -53.77 10.36 16.89
N LYS A 580 -54.46 9.23 16.70
CA LYS A 580 -54.38 8.44 15.46
C LYS A 580 -55.77 8.03 14.95
N ASP A 581 -56.04 8.36 13.68
CA ASP A 581 -57.23 7.87 12.96
C ASP A 581 -56.93 6.65 12.08
N VAL A 582 -55.64 6.36 11.88
CA VAL A 582 -55.13 5.25 11.08
C VAL A 582 -54.07 4.47 11.82
N ASN A 583 -53.98 3.17 11.53
CA ASN A 583 -52.91 2.32 12.03
C ASN A 583 -51.66 2.47 11.14
N PHE A 584 -50.49 2.43 11.76
CA PHE A 584 -49.18 2.45 11.13
C PHE A 584 -48.23 1.54 11.91
N ASP A 585 -47.17 1.07 11.26
CA ASP A 585 -46.24 0.10 11.86
C ASP A 585 -45.09 0.78 12.60
N LEU A 586 -44.68 1.97 12.13
CA LEU A 586 -43.64 2.77 12.75
C LEU A 586 -43.93 4.26 12.65
N LEU A 587 -43.66 4.98 13.74
CA LEU A 587 -43.57 6.43 13.78
C LEU A 587 -42.21 6.81 14.36
N SER A 588 -41.47 7.66 13.67
CA SER A 588 -40.26 8.29 14.20
C SER A 588 -40.33 9.80 14.08
N ALA A 589 -39.80 10.48 15.09
CA ALA A 589 -39.55 11.90 15.08
C ALA A 589 -38.04 12.08 15.23
N ALA A 590 -37.45 12.95 14.43
CA ALA A 590 -36.03 13.29 14.51
C ALA A 590 -35.80 14.69 13.94
N PHE A 591 -34.81 15.41 14.44
CA PHE A 591 -34.35 16.61 13.76
C PHE A 591 -33.78 16.22 12.38
N SER A 592 -34.02 17.04 11.35
CA SER A 592 -33.47 16.80 10.01
C SER A 592 -31.94 16.81 10.00
N ASP A 593 -31.34 17.56 10.93
CA ASP A 593 -29.93 17.49 11.28
C ASP A 593 -29.82 16.90 12.69
N VAL A 594 -29.20 15.72 12.79
CA VAL A 594 -29.06 14.96 14.04
C VAL A 594 -28.17 15.65 15.07
N SER A 595 -27.33 16.60 14.65
CA SER A 595 -26.52 17.40 15.58
C SER A 595 -27.34 18.42 16.36
N LEU A 596 -28.56 18.72 15.91
CA LEU A 596 -29.44 19.71 16.52
C LEU A 596 -30.26 19.19 17.69
N GLY A 597 -30.28 17.88 17.96
CA GLY A 597 -30.97 17.31 19.11
C GLY A 597 -31.46 15.88 18.92
N SER A 598 -32.24 15.41 19.90
CA SER A 598 -32.81 14.06 19.92
C SER A 598 -34.31 14.08 20.20
N CYS A 599 -35.00 13.03 19.76
CA CYS A 599 -36.42 12.84 19.99
C CYS A 599 -36.69 11.44 20.54
N SER A 600 -37.63 11.34 21.47
CA SER A 600 -38.15 10.10 22.01
C SER A 600 -39.67 10.04 21.81
N LEU A 601 -40.18 8.83 21.58
CA LEU A 601 -41.60 8.55 21.51
C LEU A 601 -41.95 7.51 22.58
N ALA A 602 -43.16 7.59 23.12
CA ALA A 602 -43.68 6.52 23.96
C ALA A 602 -43.84 5.22 23.13
N ALA A 603 -43.66 4.08 23.78
CA ALA A 603 -43.70 2.77 23.12
C ALA A 603 -45.04 2.46 22.44
N ASP A 604 -46.13 3.11 22.86
CA ASP A 604 -47.46 3.01 22.26
C ASP A 604 -47.78 4.11 21.22
N PHE A 605 -46.79 4.96 20.93
CA PHE A 605 -46.89 6.15 20.09
C PHE A 605 -47.98 7.12 20.54
N SER A 606 -48.28 7.20 21.84
CA SER A 606 -49.28 8.13 22.40
C SER A 606 -48.73 9.53 22.69
N THR A 607 -47.42 9.65 22.87
CA THR A 607 -46.74 10.91 23.21
C THR A 607 -45.34 10.96 22.60
N TYR A 608 -44.81 12.17 22.44
CA TYR A 608 -43.44 12.40 21.99
C TYR A 608 -42.77 13.48 22.82
N THR A 609 -41.44 13.48 22.83
CA THR A 609 -40.61 14.52 23.41
C THR A 609 -39.35 14.70 22.58
N CYS A 610 -39.12 15.89 22.05
CA CYS A 610 -37.91 16.27 21.32
C CYS A 610 -37.14 17.32 22.11
N ARG A 611 -35.83 17.13 22.27
CA ARG A 611 -34.92 18.03 22.96
C ARG A 611 -33.85 18.48 21.99
N THR A 612 -33.65 19.78 21.85
CA THR A 612 -32.51 20.29 21.07
C THR A 612 -31.21 20.03 21.81
N SER A 613 -30.09 20.04 21.08
CA SER A 613 -28.79 20.28 21.67
C SER A 613 -28.80 21.62 22.42
N PRO A 614 -27.97 21.80 23.46
CA PRO A 614 -27.92 23.05 24.22
C PRO A 614 -27.69 24.24 23.28
N ILE A 615 -28.55 25.25 23.37
CA ILE A 615 -28.43 26.51 22.62
C ILE A 615 -28.07 27.63 23.58
N ASP A 616 -27.30 28.62 23.13
CA ASP A 616 -27.05 29.83 23.90
C ASP A 616 -28.40 30.55 24.15
N MET A 617 -28.72 30.87 25.41
CA MET A 617 -29.97 31.56 25.81
C MET A 617 -30.13 32.96 25.21
N SER A 618 -29.05 33.56 24.70
CA SER A 618 -29.09 34.81 23.92
C SER A 618 -29.47 34.60 22.45
N THR A 619 -29.50 33.34 21.99
CA THR A 619 -29.81 32.95 20.62
C THR A 619 -31.13 32.18 20.55
N SER A 620 -31.73 32.17 19.37
CA SER A 620 -32.96 31.45 19.08
C SER A 620 -32.67 30.24 18.19
N PHE A 621 -33.23 29.08 18.52
CA PHE A 621 -33.14 27.86 17.73
C PHE A 621 -33.84 28.02 16.37
N THR A 622 -33.19 27.52 15.32
CA THR A 622 -33.77 27.37 13.98
C THR A 622 -33.43 26.00 13.44
N GLY A 623 -34.43 25.23 13.03
CA GLY A 623 -34.24 23.85 12.59
C GLY A 623 -35.53 23.22 12.10
N ASN A 624 -35.41 22.01 11.53
CA ASN A 624 -36.55 21.25 11.04
C ASN A 624 -36.70 19.97 11.86
N LEU A 625 -37.91 19.73 12.37
CA LEU A 625 -38.30 18.47 12.99
C LEU A 625 -39.01 17.61 11.93
N ALA A 626 -38.38 16.51 11.52
CA ALA A 626 -38.96 15.56 10.57
C ALA A 626 -39.71 14.45 11.32
N ILE A 627 -40.93 14.17 10.89
CA ILE A 627 -41.77 13.09 11.41
C ILE A 627 -42.00 12.08 10.30
N LYS A 628 -41.43 10.89 10.42
CA LYS A 628 -41.56 9.82 9.43
C LYS A 628 -42.55 8.77 9.91
N ILE A 629 -43.44 8.35 9.02
CA ILE A 629 -44.40 7.27 9.25
C ILE A 629 -44.13 6.16 8.24
N ILE A 630 -43.99 4.93 8.71
CA ILE A 630 -43.92 3.74 7.86
C ILE A 630 -45.20 2.93 8.05
N SER A 631 -45.88 2.67 6.94
CA SER A 631 -47.04 1.79 6.86
C SER A 631 -46.74 0.67 5.85
N GLY A 632 -46.91 -0.59 6.25
CA GLY A 632 -46.55 -1.80 5.48
C GLY A 632 -47.36 -2.08 4.21
N GLY A 633 -48.13 -1.11 3.70
CA GLY A 633 -48.90 -1.22 2.46
C GLY A 633 -48.55 -0.12 1.48
N GLY A 634 -48.14 -0.49 0.26
CA GLY A 634 -47.61 0.41 -0.77
C GLY A 634 -48.45 1.67 -1.06
N GLY A 635 -47.74 2.79 -1.29
CA GLY A 635 -48.20 3.97 -2.01
C GLY A 635 -48.83 5.12 -1.20
N ASN A 636 -49.56 4.84 -0.12
CA ASN A 636 -50.33 5.88 0.59
C ASN A 636 -49.85 6.07 2.03
N GLN A 637 -48.80 6.88 2.23
CA GLN A 637 -48.31 7.20 3.57
C GLN A 637 -49.29 8.11 4.33
N PRO A 638 -49.62 7.80 5.59
CA PRO A 638 -50.35 8.69 6.49
C PRO A 638 -49.70 10.07 6.60
N LYS A 639 -50.49 11.09 6.89
CA LYS A 639 -50.00 12.47 7.11
C LYS A 639 -50.15 12.84 8.58
N VAL A 640 -49.26 13.72 9.05
CA VAL A 640 -49.33 14.30 10.39
C VAL A 640 -49.93 15.70 10.27
N CYS A 641 -50.96 15.96 11.05
CA CYS A 641 -51.51 17.29 11.27
C CYS A 641 -51.07 17.76 12.65
N LEU A 642 -50.72 19.04 12.79
CA LEU A 642 -50.53 19.65 14.10
C LEU A 642 -51.83 20.35 14.49
N ASN A 643 -52.33 20.07 15.69
CA ASN A 643 -53.44 20.83 16.26
C ASN A 643 -52.91 22.15 16.83
N ASP A 644 -53.76 23.19 16.84
CA ASP A 644 -53.42 24.56 17.28
C ASP A 644 -52.52 24.56 18.53
N MET A 645 -51.45 25.36 18.49
CA MET A 645 -50.51 25.58 19.62
C MET A 645 -51.26 26.18 20.81
N SER A 646 -51.90 25.34 21.61
CA SER A 646 -52.54 25.77 22.83
C SER A 646 -51.50 25.77 23.95
N SER A 647 -51.12 26.98 24.38
CA SER A 647 -50.22 27.32 25.50
C SER A 647 -48.70 27.22 25.27
N VAL A 648 -48.15 28.25 24.60
CA VAL A 648 -46.74 28.63 24.79
C VAL A 648 -46.61 29.26 26.17
N THR A 649 -45.97 28.56 27.10
CA THR A 649 -45.63 29.10 28.43
C THR A 649 -44.22 29.68 28.38
N ALA A 650 -43.95 30.59 27.44
CA ALA A 650 -42.65 31.25 27.29
C ALA A 650 -42.83 32.75 27.01
N VAL A 651 -42.01 33.56 27.67
CA VAL A 651 -42.16 35.01 27.90
C VAL A 651 -41.72 35.87 26.70
N ALA A 652 -41.92 35.43 25.46
CA ALA A 652 -41.48 36.20 24.29
C ALA A 652 -42.52 36.22 23.15
N ASP A 653 -42.92 37.43 22.78
CA ASP A 653 -44.05 37.78 21.90
C ASP A 653 -43.90 37.43 20.40
N ASP A 654 -42.87 36.70 19.94
CA ASP A 654 -42.58 36.54 18.49
C ASP A 654 -42.09 35.13 18.06
N VAL A 655 -42.70 34.04 18.58
CA VAL A 655 -42.39 32.69 18.07
C VAL A 655 -43.19 32.42 16.78
N VAL A 656 -42.52 32.36 15.63
CA VAL A 656 -43.12 31.97 14.34
C VAL A 656 -42.84 30.49 14.07
N VAL A 657 -43.81 29.63 14.35
CA VAL A 657 -43.79 28.22 13.92
C VAL A 657 -44.47 28.13 12.56
N ASN A 658 -43.70 27.93 11.49
CA ASN A 658 -44.24 27.73 10.15
C ASN A 658 -44.53 26.25 9.93
N VAL A 659 -45.79 25.87 10.12
CA VAL A 659 -46.27 24.52 9.81
C VAL A 659 -46.96 24.57 8.45
N ASN A 660 -46.33 24.03 7.42
CA ASN A 660 -47.04 23.80 6.17
C ASN A 660 -48.07 22.69 6.40
N LYS A 661 -49.35 23.03 6.25
CA LYS A 661 -50.49 22.14 6.53
C LYS A 661 -50.41 20.90 5.61
N GLY A 662 -49.99 19.75 6.15
CA GLY A 662 -49.92 18.47 5.45
C GLY A 662 -48.51 17.95 5.12
N ASP A 663 -47.45 18.63 5.57
CA ASP A 663 -46.06 18.15 5.43
C ASP A 663 -45.63 17.27 6.62
N THR A 664 -44.72 16.33 6.36
CA THR A 664 -44.06 15.47 7.35
C THR A 664 -42.90 16.16 8.07
N ALA A 665 -42.80 17.49 7.97
CA ALA A 665 -41.74 18.29 8.59
C ALA A 665 -42.32 19.56 9.22
N VAL A 666 -41.84 19.88 10.43
CA VAL A 666 -42.17 21.10 11.17
C VAL A 666 -40.96 22.03 11.08
N SER A 667 -41.12 23.20 10.48
CA SER A 667 -40.06 24.20 10.38
C SER A 667 -40.15 25.18 11.55
N LEU A 668 -39.10 25.17 12.37
CA LEU A 668 -38.96 25.99 13.58
C LEU A 668 -38.01 27.14 13.25
N THR A 669 -38.47 28.37 13.42
CA THR A 669 -37.64 29.57 13.18
C THR A 669 -37.71 30.47 14.41
N SER A 670 -36.53 30.86 14.89
CA SER A 670 -36.40 31.79 16.02
C SER A 670 -37.10 31.35 17.31
N VAL A 671 -36.95 30.09 17.71
CA VAL A 671 -37.53 29.54 18.95
C VAL A 671 -36.56 29.77 20.13
N PRO A 672 -36.90 30.57 21.15
CA PRO A 672 -36.06 30.73 22.34
C PRO A 672 -36.03 29.46 23.20
N ALA A 673 -35.03 29.33 24.07
CA ALA A 673 -34.96 28.22 25.03
C ALA A 673 -36.23 28.15 25.91
N GLY A 674 -36.78 26.96 26.09
CA GLY A 674 -38.05 26.78 26.80
C GLY A 674 -38.75 25.47 26.46
N GLU A 675 -39.88 25.23 27.13
CA GLU A 675 -40.75 24.07 26.89
C GLU A 675 -41.96 24.49 26.04
N TYR A 676 -42.20 23.76 24.97
CA TYR A 676 -43.23 23.99 23.97
C TYR A 676 -44.11 22.75 23.87
N ASN A 677 -45.42 22.96 23.91
CA ASN A 677 -46.39 21.88 23.78
C ASN A 677 -47.20 22.03 22.49
N PHE A 678 -47.21 20.99 21.65
CA PHE A 678 -48.13 20.89 20.52
C PHE A 678 -48.53 19.44 20.24
N ASP A 679 -49.83 19.21 20.05
CA ASP A 679 -50.38 17.89 19.79
C ASP A 679 -50.34 17.53 18.30
N MET A 680 -50.06 16.26 18.02
CA MET A 680 -50.01 15.71 16.67
C MET A 680 -51.20 14.79 16.42
N HIS A 681 -51.81 14.90 15.24
CA HIS A 681 -52.91 14.06 14.81
C HIS A 681 -52.54 13.36 13.51
N VAL A 682 -52.42 12.04 13.55
CA VAL A 682 -52.08 11.20 12.39
C VAL A 682 -53.34 10.80 11.64
N ILE A 683 -53.45 11.26 10.39
CA ILE A 683 -54.60 11.01 9.51
C ILE A 683 -54.21 10.17 8.28
N ALA A 684 -55.22 9.61 7.61
CA ALA A 684 -55.03 8.94 6.32
C ALA A 684 -54.43 9.89 5.26
N HIS A 685 -53.73 9.34 4.26
CA HIS A 685 -53.11 10.10 3.16
C HIS A 685 -54.07 11.12 2.48
N ASN A 686 -55.34 10.75 2.35
CA ASN A 686 -56.41 11.55 1.73
C ASN A 686 -57.21 12.41 2.72
N GLY A 687 -56.89 12.35 4.01
CA GLY A 687 -57.54 13.18 5.02
C GLY A 687 -57.10 14.65 4.91
N SER A 688 -57.97 15.56 5.31
CA SER A 688 -57.64 16.98 5.45
C SER A 688 -57.28 17.27 6.90
N CYS A 689 -56.16 17.96 7.14
CA CYS A 689 -55.92 18.62 8.42
C CYS A 689 -56.96 19.73 8.56
N THR A 690 -58.02 19.53 9.34
CA THR A 690 -59.01 20.57 9.63
C THR A 690 -58.51 21.44 10.76
#